data_AF-F2ULT9-F1
#
_entry.id   AF-F2ULT9-F1
#
_cell.length_a   1.000
_cell.length_b   1.000
_cell.length_c   1.000
_cell.angle_alpha   90.00
_cell.angle_beta   90.00
_cell.angle_gamma   90.00
#
_symmetry.space_group_name_H-M   'P 1'
#
loop_
_entity.id
_entity.type
_entity.pdbx_description
1 polymer ?
#
loop_
_entity_poly.entity_id
_entity_poly.type
_entity_poly.pdbx_seq_one_letter_code
_entity_poly.pdbx_strand_id
1 'polypeptide(L)'
;MTSQPSSVPSTDINTSAAPGGLGVHEWACVAQHLLAQQFARINQDREGFDDGEGYCVGRALQEDDVDADLLSARERDGARAVLNLMLSCRTLYNELPWALPKWYLAHLVRTDMLGQRHTCYVSGAWLDTFQWEEEEPQQEEQEEEGGEENDGGKDSDNRREDDKGTKGSTGDPLACDGACGLADPRAATHSISAPPSRNSSSSSMHAWLEDRFLVHSWLGATWVSTCQFLAFSPRTPKFMQAFGRYGRITFRGLSTADIFLWTDGTAQLPRPQHGDENGDGNGDGQLGEGDNGLGDCGTPANNGDERTEEEPLQTFRHKNPAMRPALFMAQAGVEDQASLNEVMRRIETLQEQHKCTCDRLFLCTHGPLDHVRVRDARHVHIECADDAVIDSVELHNVVELHWHLAADQRYLRGTLDNVRKVKVFGDEEQSISDINALANVSDVTLMRLDNVSAGPLAHARRVVLYQVELASGAVCLQDVDHLELHRCQGIDSDFTCNARAFKLDGGMQLNIKLPHATRVHLSNTDTTHLDLGFEALDVLALHRCDQLQTLPAFGRVDVLSLSFVTGLDAALLRSLNGRVRTLIINAAHDPTFDLSLLENVSADVRVEVAADGCNIRRPLPACVQAVNVDTLSAQHVPDVAVASRLQVAFETAHNKLAQPTMALLCNHEHVQMYGCAMEGQVHGVGQLGLCGCEGAVSVQGADFVKVDEGALTLTLADVRRARLIAIEHVRVPSTSNVTTCVLDGCQIEDWSGFAGVRRLIVNACVFDNVDTLPLTAAPFTFQMRGECKTITTNKVWPEFTVIFQEGDDADDVRRELNESAVDDEEGDVHDGEEEEEGNGEGRLVYVDDDDERVEE
;
A
#
# COMPACT_ATOMS: atom_id res chain seq x y z
N MET A 1 -33.53 -22.12 -7.50
CA MET A 1 -33.92 -22.32 -8.91
C MET A 1 -32.73 -21.94 -9.77
N THR A 2 -32.29 -22.80 -10.68
CA THR A 2 -31.08 -22.59 -11.50
C THR A 2 -31.46 -22.34 -12.95
N SER A 3 -31.55 -21.07 -13.34
CA SER A 3 -31.71 -20.64 -14.74
C SER A 3 -30.35 -20.55 -15.43
N GLN A 4 -30.21 -21.19 -16.59
CA GLN A 4 -29.02 -21.02 -17.44
C GLN A 4 -28.94 -19.58 -18.01
N PRO A 5 -27.74 -19.03 -18.23
CA PRO A 5 -27.59 -17.78 -18.97
C PRO A 5 -27.94 -17.98 -20.45
N SER A 6 -28.66 -17.03 -21.04
CA SER A 6 -28.97 -17.00 -22.47
C SER A 6 -27.74 -16.67 -23.31
N SER A 7 -27.56 -17.35 -24.44
CA SER A 7 -26.49 -17.10 -25.40
C SER A 7 -26.51 -15.67 -25.95
N VAL A 8 -25.37 -14.97 -25.85
CA VAL A 8 -25.12 -13.70 -26.55
C VAL A 8 -24.82 -14.00 -28.03
N PRO A 9 -25.30 -13.18 -29.00
CA PRO A 9 -24.92 -13.35 -30.40
C PRO A 9 -23.45 -13.02 -30.63
N SER A 10 -22.70 -13.90 -31.28
CA SER A 10 -21.34 -13.61 -31.75
C SER A 10 -21.40 -12.74 -33.00
N THR A 11 -21.13 -11.44 -32.85
CA THR A 11 -20.69 -10.60 -33.97
C THR A 11 -19.20 -10.84 -34.19
N ASP A 12 -18.82 -11.33 -35.36
CA ASP A 12 -17.41 -11.54 -35.74
C ASP A 12 -16.70 -10.19 -35.92
N ILE A 13 -16.14 -9.68 -34.82
CA ILE A 13 -15.22 -8.55 -34.83
C ILE A 13 -13.85 -9.10 -35.23
N ASN A 14 -13.24 -8.54 -36.29
CA ASN A 14 -11.83 -8.78 -36.60
C ASN A 14 -10.97 -8.18 -35.48
N THR A 15 -10.69 -8.96 -34.45
CA THR A 15 -9.75 -8.60 -33.39
C THR A 15 -8.35 -8.48 -34.00
N SER A 16 -7.82 -7.25 -34.09
CA SER A 16 -6.38 -7.08 -34.33
C SER A 16 -5.63 -7.75 -33.18
N ALA A 17 -4.77 -8.71 -33.51
CA ALA A 17 -4.00 -9.43 -32.52
C ALA A 17 -3.18 -8.44 -31.67
N ALA A 18 -3.21 -8.63 -30.35
CA ALA A 18 -2.33 -7.86 -29.46
C ALA A 18 -0.87 -8.31 -29.68
N PRO A 19 0.13 -7.54 -29.17
CA PRO A 19 1.54 -7.91 -29.28
C PRO A 19 1.79 -9.38 -28.89
N GLY A 20 2.63 -10.07 -29.66
CA GLY A 20 2.93 -11.50 -29.44
C GLY A 20 1.84 -12.48 -29.90
N GLY A 21 0.70 -12.02 -30.45
CA GLY A 21 -0.36 -12.91 -30.97
C GLY A 21 -1.28 -13.50 -29.90
N LEU A 22 -1.12 -13.11 -28.64
CA LEU A 22 -2.03 -13.46 -27.54
C LEU A 22 -3.32 -12.63 -27.61
N GLY A 23 -4.45 -13.23 -27.21
CA GLY A 23 -5.71 -12.51 -27.03
C GLY A 23 -5.75 -11.76 -25.69
N VAL A 24 -6.82 -10.97 -25.50
CA VAL A 24 -6.99 -10.19 -24.27
C VAL A 24 -7.18 -11.07 -23.02
N HIS A 25 -7.78 -12.26 -23.16
CA HIS A 25 -8.00 -13.17 -22.04
C HIS A 25 -6.70 -13.84 -21.59
N GLU A 26 -5.81 -14.17 -22.51
CA GLU A 26 -4.47 -14.65 -22.23
C GLU A 26 -3.64 -13.56 -21.52
N TRP A 27 -3.72 -12.30 -21.97
CA TRP A 27 -3.10 -11.17 -21.29
C TRP A 27 -3.72 -10.89 -19.90
N ALA A 28 -5.03 -11.12 -19.71
CA ALA A 28 -5.68 -11.04 -18.41
C ALA A 28 -5.17 -12.13 -17.45
N CYS A 29 -4.92 -13.34 -17.93
CA CYS A 29 -4.24 -14.39 -17.16
C CYS A 29 -2.80 -14.00 -16.78
N VAL A 30 -2.05 -13.33 -17.68
CA VAL A 30 -0.71 -12.80 -17.36
C VAL A 30 -0.79 -11.72 -16.27
N ALA A 31 -1.68 -10.74 -16.40
CA ALA A 31 -1.89 -9.70 -15.38
C ALA A 31 -2.38 -10.27 -14.04
N GLN A 32 -3.24 -11.29 -14.06
CA GLN A 32 -3.66 -12.03 -12.87
C GLN A 32 -2.49 -12.79 -12.23
N HIS A 33 -1.57 -13.35 -13.03
CA HIS A 33 -0.40 -14.06 -12.52
C HIS A 33 0.63 -13.09 -11.90
N LEU A 34 0.88 -11.94 -12.53
CA LEU A 34 1.77 -10.89 -12.00
C LEU A 34 1.35 -10.44 -10.59
N LEU A 35 0.06 -10.18 -10.40
CA LEU A 35 -0.50 -9.77 -9.11
C LEU A 35 -0.57 -10.95 -8.12
N ALA A 36 -0.99 -12.14 -8.54
CA ALA A 36 -1.03 -13.33 -7.67
C ALA A 36 0.36 -13.74 -7.15
N GLN A 37 1.44 -13.55 -7.93
CA GLN A 37 2.80 -13.76 -7.44
C GLN A 37 3.17 -12.82 -6.29
N GLN A 38 2.69 -11.57 -6.31
CA GLN A 38 2.98 -10.62 -5.23
C GLN A 38 2.19 -10.99 -3.96
N PHE A 39 0.90 -11.34 -4.04
CA PHE A 39 0.14 -11.76 -2.85
C PHE A 39 0.64 -13.07 -2.24
N ALA A 40 1.10 -14.01 -3.07
CA ALA A 40 1.76 -15.22 -2.57
C ALA A 40 3.00 -14.88 -1.73
N ARG A 41 3.82 -13.92 -2.17
CA ARG A 41 4.98 -13.41 -1.41
C ARG A 41 4.59 -12.63 -0.17
N ILE A 42 3.64 -11.69 -0.27
CA ILE A 42 3.15 -10.88 0.85
C ILE A 42 2.57 -11.77 1.96
N ASN A 43 1.87 -12.84 1.60
CA ASN A 43 1.35 -13.82 2.57
C ASN A 43 2.46 -14.71 3.13
N GLN A 44 3.46 -15.12 2.34
CA GLN A 44 4.62 -15.87 2.83
C GLN A 44 5.48 -15.06 3.80
N ASP A 45 5.71 -13.79 3.51
CA ASP A 45 6.42 -12.87 4.41
C ASP A 45 5.61 -12.64 5.70
N ARG A 46 4.28 -12.47 5.61
CA ARG A 46 3.39 -12.35 6.79
C ARG A 46 3.33 -13.62 7.65
N GLU A 47 3.25 -14.80 7.01
CA GLU A 47 3.22 -16.10 7.71
C GLU A 47 4.58 -16.51 8.30
N GLY A 48 5.63 -15.71 8.11
CA GLY A 48 6.95 -15.82 8.77
C GLY A 48 7.34 -14.60 9.61
N PHE A 49 6.40 -13.71 9.93
CA PHE A 49 6.58 -12.54 10.82
C PHE A 49 5.68 -12.57 12.07
N ASP A 50 4.75 -13.53 12.17
CA ASP A 50 4.04 -13.86 13.42
C ASP A 50 4.93 -14.76 14.34
N ASP A 51 6.23 -14.88 14.00
CA ASP A 51 7.28 -15.68 14.65
C ASP A 51 7.79 -15.07 15.99
N GLY A 52 7.13 -14.02 16.51
CA GLY A 52 7.19 -13.67 17.92
C GLY A 52 8.17 -12.57 18.35
N GLU A 53 8.46 -11.57 17.51
CA GLU A 53 9.23 -10.36 17.88
C GLU A 53 8.45 -9.38 18.77
N GLY A 54 7.92 -9.89 19.89
CA GLY A 54 7.53 -9.06 21.01
C GLY A 54 8.64 -9.02 22.05
N TYR A 55 9.65 -8.15 21.93
CA TYR A 55 10.23 -7.41 23.07
C TYR A 55 11.28 -6.31 22.73
N CYS A 56 10.81 -5.10 22.39
CA CYS A 56 11.58 -3.85 22.57
C CYS A 56 10.68 -2.75 23.20
N VAL A 57 10.21 -3.00 24.43
CA VAL A 57 9.30 -2.08 25.14
C VAL A 57 10.06 -0.85 25.65
N GLY A 58 10.18 0.13 24.76
CA GLY A 58 10.76 1.46 25.01
C GLY A 58 10.43 2.49 23.92
N ARG A 59 10.17 2.06 22.68
CA ARG A 59 9.87 2.97 21.53
C ARG A 59 8.73 2.52 20.59
N ALA A 60 8.04 1.43 20.92
CA ALA A 60 7.10 0.72 20.04
C ALA A 60 5.75 1.46 19.81
N LEU A 61 5.78 2.59 19.11
CA LEU A 61 4.64 3.25 18.43
C LEU A 61 5.02 3.87 17.06
N GLN A 62 6.22 3.59 16.52
CA GLN A 62 6.68 4.11 15.21
C GLN A 62 7.31 3.07 14.28
N GLU A 63 7.74 1.91 14.79
CA GLU A 63 8.52 0.95 13.99
C GLU A 63 7.62 -0.01 13.18
N ASP A 64 6.39 -0.30 13.64
CA ASP A 64 5.37 -1.08 12.91
C ASP A 64 4.97 -0.47 11.55
N ASP A 65 5.10 0.86 11.38
CA ASP A 65 4.77 1.55 10.13
C ASP A 65 5.77 1.21 9.00
N VAL A 66 7.02 0.87 9.32
CA VAL A 66 8.09 0.68 8.31
C VAL A 66 7.85 -0.57 7.47
N ASP A 67 7.51 -1.70 8.10
CA ASP A 67 7.17 -2.93 7.37
C ASP A 67 5.78 -2.87 6.72
N ALA A 68 4.85 -2.07 7.26
CA ALA A 68 3.60 -1.76 6.57
C ALA A 68 3.87 -1.02 5.24
N ASP A 69 4.80 -0.06 5.23
CA ASP A 69 5.23 0.66 4.02
C ASP A 69 5.99 -0.26 3.03
N LEU A 70 6.82 -1.19 3.51
CA LEU A 70 7.50 -2.18 2.65
C LEU A 70 6.54 -3.18 2.01
N LEU A 71 5.50 -3.63 2.73
CA LEU A 71 4.46 -4.48 2.17
C LEU A 71 3.60 -3.70 1.16
N SER A 72 3.18 -2.47 1.48
CA SER A 72 2.40 -1.63 0.57
C SER A 72 3.22 -1.18 -0.65
N ALA A 73 4.55 -1.07 -0.56
CA ALA A 73 5.43 -0.81 -1.70
C ALA A 73 5.43 -1.98 -2.71
N ARG A 74 5.46 -3.23 -2.25
CA ARG A 74 5.37 -4.42 -3.14
C ARG A 74 3.99 -4.58 -3.77
N GLU A 75 2.94 -4.21 -3.03
CA GLU A 75 1.56 -4.09 -3.54
C GLU A 75 1.47 -3.02 -4.65
N ARG A 76 2.02 -1.82 -4.41
CA ARG A 76 2.16 -0.73 -5.39
C ARG A 76 2.91 -1.17 -6.66
N ASP A 77 4.01 -1.91 -6.52
CA ASP A 77 4.81 -2.42 -7.65
C ASP A 77 4.03 -3.44 -8.53
N GLY A 78 3.16 -4.25 -7.90
CA GLY A 78 2.21 -5.12 -8.60
C GLY A 78 1.17 -4.37 -9.44
N ALA A 79 0.61 -3.27 -8.90
CA ALA A 79 -0.24 -2.36 -9.69
C ALA A 79 0.53 -1.71 -10.84
N ARG A 80 1.73 -1.14 -10.57
CA ARG A 80 2.55 -0.47 -11.58
C ARG A 80 2.86 -1.40 -12.75
N ALA A 81 3.15 -2.67 -12.50
CA ALA A 81 3.36 -3.67 -13.55
C ALA A 81 2.12 -3.90 -14.44
N VAL A 82 0.91 -3.97 -13.87
CA VAL A 82 -0.34 -4.17 -14.64
C VAL A 82 -0.77 -2.89 -15.38
N LEU A 83 -0.58 -1.72 -14.78
CA LEU A 83 -0.81 -0.44 -15.45
C LEU A 83 0.15 -0.24 -16.63
N ASN A 84 1.44 -0.55 -16.46
CA ASN A 84 2.41 -0.52 -17.55
C ASN A 84 2.05 -1.51 -18.67
N LEU A 85 1.55 -2.70 -18.34
CA LEU A 85 1.06 -3.68 -19.33
C LEU A 85 -0.18 -3.16 -20.08
N MET A 86 -1.11 -2.48 -19.41
CA MET A 86 -2.23 -1.80 -20.05
C MET A 86 -1.74 -0.68 -20.99
N LEU A 87 -0.75 0.11 -20.56
CA LEU A 87 -0.19 1.22 -21.36
C LEU A 87 0.64 0.74 -22.56
N SER A 88 1.12 -0.51 -22.56
CA SER A 88 2.01 -1.03 -23.61
C SER A 88 1.44 -1.04 -25.04
N CYS A 89 0.11 -1.06 -25.24
CA CYS A 89 -0.49 -0.86 -26.57
C CYS A 89 -1.98 -0.49 -26.58
N ARG A 90 -2.46 0.03 -27.73
CA ARG A 90 -3.88 0.29 -28.10
C ARG A 90 -4.86 -0.75 -27.51
N THR A 91 -4.69 -2.02 -27.88
CA THR A 91 -5.63 -3.09 -27.52
C THR A 91 -5.62 -3.38 -26.02
N LEU A 92 -4.46 -3.30 -25.34
CA LEU A 92 -4.38 -3.59 -23.91
C LEU A 92 -4.84 -2.41 -23.04
N TYR A 93 -4.70 -1.14 -23.45
CA TYR A 93 -5.27 -0.02 -22.67
C TYR A 93 -6.81 -0.12 -22.63
N ASN A 94 -7.41 -0.53 -23.75
CA ASN A 94 -8.86 -0.59 -23.90
C ASN A 94 -9.49 -1.87 -23.33
N GLU A 95 -8.97 -3.06 -23.69
CA GLU A 95 -9.67 -4.34 -23.48
C GLU A 95 -9.24 -5.09 -22.21
N LEU A 96 -7.95 -5.01 -21.84
CA LEU A 96 -7.40 -5.76 -20.69
C LEU A 96 -8.12 -5.49 -19.36
N PRO A 97 -8.54 -4.25 -19.02
CA PRO A 97 -9.24 -3.97 -17.77
C PRO A 97 -10.60 -4.66 -17.67
N TRP A 98 -11.31 -4.81 -18.78
CA TRP A 98 -12.61 -5.51 -18.82
C TRP A 98 -12.47 -7.02 -18.74
N ALA A 99 -11.34 -7.56 -19.22
CA ALA A 99 -11.00 -8.97 -19.10
C ALA A 99 -10.45 -9.35 -17.70
N LEU A 100 -9.92 -8.37 -16.96
CA LEU A 100 -9.55 -8.54 -15.55
C LEU A 100 -10.79 -8.63 -14.63
N PRO A 101 -10.68 -9.32 -13.47
CA PRO A 101 -11.73 -9.34 -12.47
C PRO A 101 -12.16 -7.92 -12.03
N LYS A 102 -13.43 -7.75 -11.67
CA LYS A 102 -13.89 -6.50 -11.04
C LYS A 102 -13.11 -6.25 -9.76
N TRP A 103 -12.78 -4.98 -9.51
CA TRP A 103 -12.09 -4.56 -8.29
C TRP A 103 -10.70 -5.18 -8.10
N TYR A 104 -10.03 -5.63 -9.17
CA TYR A 104 -8.79 -6.41 -9.03
C TYR A 104 -7.59 -5.61 -8.49
N LEU A 105 -7.58 -4.27 -8.59
CA LEU A 105 -6.60 -3.40 -7.90
C LEU A 105 -7.16 -2.79 -6.60
N ALA A 106 -8.44 -3.01 -6.28
CA ALA A 106 -9.16 -2.28 -5.26
C ALA A 106 -8.78 -2.61 -3.81
N HIS A 107 -7.96 -3.64 -3.58
CA HIS A 107 -7.43 -3.98 -2.26
C HIS A 107 -6.13 -3.21 -1.97
N LEU A 108 -5.32 -2.91 -3.00
CA LEU A 108 -4.15 -2.03 -2.92
C LEU A 108 -4.55 -0.61 -2.48
N VAL A 109 -5.76 -0.17 -2.87
CA VAL A 109 -6.38 1.10 -2.45
C VAL A 109 -7.00 1.02 -1.03
N ARG A 110 -6.86 -0.11 -0.33
CA ARG A 110 -7.45 -0.34 1.02
C ARG A 110 -6.42 -0.62 2.11
N THR A 111 -5.21 -1.04 1.77
CA THR A 111 -4.14 -1.41 2.71
C THR A 111 -3.55 -0.20 3.45
N ASP A 112 -3.39 0.94 2.77
CA ASP A 112 -2.85 2.22 3.30
C ASP A 112 -3.64 2.87 4.46
N MET A 113 -4.78 2.30 4.90
CA MET A 113 -5.70 2.96 5.86
C MET A 113 -5.80 2.26 7.22
N LEU A 114 -4.69 1.69 7.71
CA LEU A 114 -4.57 1.19 9.09
C LEU A 114 -3.36 1.78 9.85
N GLY A 115 -2.32 2.26 9.15
CA GLY A 115 -1.41 3.29 9.68
C GLY A 115 -2.05 4.68 9.60
N GLN A 116 -1.55 5.65 10.37
CA GLN A 116 -2.28 6.89 10.70
C GLN A 116 -2.38 7.96 9.58
N ARG A 117 -2.13 7.62 8.31
CA ARG A 117 -2.18 8.56 7.18
C ARG A 117 -3.41 8.31 6.31
N HIS A 118 -4.49 9.08 6.56
CA HIS A 118 -5.80 8.96 5.93
C HIS A 118 -5.88 9.31 4.42
N THR A 119 -4.76 9.25 3.70
CA THR A 119 -4.68 9.46 2.26
C THR A 119 -4.97 8.17 1.49
N CYS A 120 -6.25 7.82 1.40
CA CYS A 120 -6.72 7.13 0.20
C CYS A 120 -6.20 7.89 -1.02
N TYR A 121 -5.64 7.21 -2.04
CA TYR A 121 -5.26 7.83 -3.31
C TYR A 121 -6.52 8.27 -4.07
N VAL A 122 -7.04 9.45 -3.73
CA VAL A 122 -8.19 10.05 -4.39
C VAL A 122 -7.72 10.98 -5.49
N SER A 123 -7.98 10.60 -6.74
CA SER A 123 -7.73 11.47 -7.89
C SER A 123 -8.77 12.60 -7.91
N GLY A 124 -8.28 13.85 -7.79
CA GLY A 124 -9.04 15.08 -8.01
C GLY A 124 -8.97 15.50 -9.47
N ALA A 125 -7.76 15.64 -10.01
CA ALA A 125 -7.49 15.70 -11.45
C ALA A 125 -7.42 14.28 -12.02
N TRP A 126 -8.05 14.06 -13.19
CA TRP A 126 -7.98 12.79 -13.91
C TRP A 126 -6.87 12.87 -14.98
N LEU A 127 -6.06 11.83 -15.10
CA LEU A 127 -4.76 11.89 -15.79
C LEU A 127 -4.80 12.33 -17.27
N ASP A 128 -5.92 12.11 -17.97
CA ASP A 128 -6.05 12.44 -19.40
C ASP A 128 -6.56 13.89 -19.65
N THR A 129 -6.71 14.75 -18.62
CA THR A 129 -7.28 16.12 -18.80
C THR A 129 -6.43 17.10 -19.60
N PHE A 130 -5.12 16.89 -19.72
CA PHE A 130 -4.25 17.76 -20.54
C PHE A 130 -4.69 17.80 -22.02
N GLN A 131 -5.32 16.73 -22.52
CA GLN A 131 -5.85 16.66 -23.88
C GLN A 131 -7.15 17.47 -24.07
N TRP A 132 -7.76 17.97 -22.99
CA TRP A 132 -8.98 18.79 -23.06
C TRP A 132 -8.66 20.26 -23.33
N GLU A 133 -7.51 20.75 -22.84
CA GLU A 133 -7.09 22.15 -22.96
C GLU A 133 -6.56 22.47 -24.37
N GLU A 134 -6.04 21.47 -25.10
CA GLU A 134 -5.60 21.61 -26.50
C GLU A 134 -6.75 21.78 -27.53
N GLU A 135 -8.01 21.48 -27.18
CA GLU A 135 -9.17 21.63 -28.10
C GLU A 135 -9.98 22.94 -27.91
N GLU A 136 -9.62 23.85 -26.98
CA GLU A 136 -10.20 25.21 -27.02
C GLU A 136 -9.63 25.96 -28.25
N PRO A 137 -10.46 26.34 -29.22
CA PRO A 137 -9.96 27.01 -30.41
C PRO A 137 -9.51 28.42 -30.03
N GLN A 138 -8.20 28.67 -30.14
CA GLN A 138 -7.69 30.04 -30.25
C GLN A 138 -8.53 30.76 -31.32
N GLN A 139 -9.29 31.76 -30.89
CA GLN A 139 -9.98 32.64 -31.83
C GLN A 139 -8.89 33.53 -32.43
N GLU A 140 -8.30 33.06 -33.54
CA GLU A 140 -7.51 33.92 -34.42
C GLU A 140 -8.37 35.13 -34.77
N GLU A 141 -8.03 36.29 -34.19
CA GLU A 141 -8.62 37.56 -34.56
C GLU A 141 -8.17 37.87 -36.00
N GLN A 142 -9.03 37.48 -36.95
CA GLN A 142 -8.85 37.81 -38.36
C GLN A 142 -9.14 39.30 -38.58
N GLU A 143 -8.20 40.15 -38.13
CA GLU A 143 -8.16 41.55 -38.54
C GLU A 143 -8.00 41.62 -40.06
N GLU A 144 -8.94 42.32 -40.72
CA GLU A 144 -8.92 42.52 -42.17
C GLU A 144 -7.86 43.56 -42.58
N GLU A 145 -6.57 43.21 -42.52
CA GLU A 145 -5.48 44.04 -43.08
C GLU A 145 -5.57 44.08 -44.63
N GLY A 146 -6.39 45.00 -45.11
CA GLY A 146 -6.70 45.23 -46.52
C GLY A 146 -5.63 45.96 -47.32
N GLY A 147 -4.40 45.42 -47.36
CA GLY A 147 -3.39 45.54 -48.44
C GLY A 147 -2.84 46.92 -48.86
N GLU A 148 -1.61 46.91 -49.38
CA GLU A 148 -1.17 47.83 -50.44
C GLU A 148 -0.05 47.20 -51.30
N GLU A 149 0.15 47.69 -52.52
CA GLU A 149 1.12 47.16 -53.48
C GLU A 149 2.49 47.84 -53.36
N ASN A 150 3.62 47.12 -53.52
CA ASN A 150 4.70 47.64 -54.38
C ASN A 150 5.79 46.64 -54.85
N ASP A 151 6.31 46.99 -56.03
CA ASP A 151 7.39 46.45 -56.88
C ASP A 151 8.79 46.31 -56.21
N GLY A 152 9.72 45.51 -56.78
CA GLY A 152 11.06 45.38 -56.16
C GLY A 152 12.19 44.45 -56.68
N GLY A 153 12.25 43.97 -57.94
CA GLY A 153 13.46 43.27 -58.48
C GLY A 153 13.61 41.77 -58.13
N LYS A 154 14.14 40.87 -58.99
CA LYS A 154 15.50 40.74 -59.62
C LYS A 154 16.59 40.31 -58.61
N ASP A 155 17.40 39.27 -58.83
CA ASP A 155 17.98 38.80 -60.12
C ASP A 155 18.28 37.28 -60.25
N SER A 156 18.30 36.86 -61.52
CA SER A 156 19.01 35.76 -62.23
C SER A 156 19.76 34.57 -61.55
N ASP A 157 19.49 33.39 -62.13
CA ASP A 157 20.45 32.48 -62.83
C ASP A 157 21.05 31.17 -62.22
N ASN A 158 20.74 30.09 -62.97
CA ASN A 158 21.64 29.03 -63.51
C ASN A 158 21.98 27.72 -62.75
N ARG A 159 21.67 26.61 -63.46
CA ARG A 159 22.54 25.43 -63.79
C ARG A 159 22.81 24.34 -62.71
N ARG A 160 23.03 23.06 -63.09
CA ARG A 160 22.67 22.26 -64.30
C ARG A 160 23.02 20.76 -64.08
N GLU A 161 22.71 19.95 -65.11
CA GLU A 161 23.22 18.58 -65.37
C GLU A 161 22.63 17.51 -64.42
N ASP A 162 22.01 16.41 -64.90
CA ASP A 162 22.47 15.34 -65.82
C ASP A 162 23.55 14.44 -65.14
N ASP A 163 23.61 13.11 -65.33
CA ASP A 163 23.13 12.30 -66.46
C ASP A 163 22.68 10.84 -66.10
N LYS A 164 22.25 10.09 -67.12
CA LYS A 164 21.66 8.73 -67.18
C LYS A 164 22.64 7.59 -66.86
N GLY A 165 22.13 6.35 -66.68
CA GLY A 165 22.81 5.22 -67.35
C GLY A 165 22.57 3.72 -67.01
N THR A 166 21.41 3.16 -67.37
CA THR A 166 21.26 1.83 -68.05
C THR A 166 21.96 0.51 -67.61
N LYS A 167 21.12 -0.55 -67.47
CA LYS A 167 21.35 -2.00 -67.80
C LYS A 167 22.32 -2.80 -66.90
N GLY A 168 22.17 -4.13 -66.73
CA GLY A 168 21.20 -5.12 -67.24
C GLY A 168 21.66 -6.58 -66.98
N SER A 169 21.00 -7.59 -67.59
CA SER A 169 21.22 -9.06 -67.46
C SER A 169 20.84 -9.68 -66.08
N THR A 170 19.85 -10.58 -65.93
CA THR A 170 19.56 -11.93 -66.51
C THR A 170 20.30 -13.11 -65.84
N GLY A 171 19.54 -14.01 -65.21
CA GLY A 171 19.94 -15.35 -64.77
C GLY A 171 18.70 -16.19 -64.48
N ASP A 172 18.55 -17.35 -65.14
CA ASP A 172 17.31 -18.13 -65.20
C ASP A 172 17.18 -19.23 -64.11
N PRO A 173 15.96 -19.75 -63.84
CA PRO A 173 15.67 -20.66 -62.72
C PRO A 173 15.75 -22.15 -63.08
N LEU A 174 15.54 -23.01 -62.06
CA LEU A 174 15.12 -24.40 -62.22
C LEU A 174 13.76 -24.63 -61.52
N ALA A 175 12.96 -25.56 -62.04
CA ALA A 175 11.54 -25.72 -61.72
C ALA A 175 11.20 -27.12 -61.18
N CYS A 176 10.09 -27.19 -60.44
CA CYS A 176 9.35 -28.42 -60.10
C CYS A 176 7.84 -28.14 -60.24
N ASP A 177 7.08 -29.03 -60.89
CA ASP A 177 5.64 -28.89 -61.12
C ASP A 177 4.76 -29.30 -59.91
N GLY A 178 3.52 -28.78 -59.86
CA GLY A 178 2.49 -29.22 -58.91
C GLY A 178 1.15 -28.48 -59.09
N ALA A 179 0.28 -28.96 -59.99
CA ALA A 179 -0.90 -28.21 -60.44
C ALA A 179 -2.23 -28.60 -59.75
N CYS A 180 -3.00 -27.60 -59.29
CA CYS A 180 -4.47 -27.48 -59.17
C CYS A 180 -4.80 -26.21 -58.34
N GLY A 181 -5.82 -25.38 -58.60
CA GLY A 181 -6.74 -25.29 -59.74
C GLY A 181 -8.02 -24.48 -59.42
N LEU A 182 -8.42 -23.57 -60.34
CA LEU A 182 -9.70 -22.82 -60.44
C LEU A 182 -9.89 -21.45 -59.72
N ALA A 183 -10.53 -20.54 -60.49
CA ALA A 183 -11.43 -19.43 -60.11
C ALA A 183 -10.90 -18.12 -59.49
N ASP A 184 -10.58 -17.15 -60.36
CA ASP A 184 -10.55 -15.69 -60.10
C ASP A 184 -11.94 -15.06 -60.37
N PRO A 185 -12.48 -14.20 -59.48
CA PRO A 185 -13.55 -13.27 -59.82
C PRO A 185 -13.26 -11.80 -59.42
N ARG A 186 -12.27 -11.15 -60.03
CA ARG A 186 -12.14 -9.67 -60.04
C ARG A 186 -13.35 -8.97 -60.69
N ALA A 187 -14.23 -8.35 -59.90
CA ALA A 187 -14.93 -7.09 -60.26
C ALA A 187 -15.82 -6.55 -59.11
N ALA A 188 -15.31 -5.62 -58.29
CA ALA A 188 -16.12 -4.82 -57.36
C ALA A 188 -15.46 -3.45 -57.07
N THR A 189 -15.62 -2.48 -57.97
CA THR A 189 -15.19 -1.09 -57.74
C THR A 189 -16.16 -0.37 -56.79
N HIS A 190 -15.83 -0.29 -55.51
CA HIS A 190 -16.53 0.59 -54.58
C HIS A 190 -15.96 2.01 -54.62
N SER A 191 -16.86 3.00 -54.56
CA SER A 191 -16.51 4.42 -54.66
C SER A 191 -15.79 4.91 -53.42
N ILE A 192 -14.76 5.73 -53.60
CA ILE A 192 -14.15 6.51 -52.51
C ILE A 192 -15.17 7.57 -52.09
N SER A 193 -15.68 7.47 -50.86
CA SER A 193 -16.50 8.50 -50.24
C SER A 193 -15.64 9.70 -49.84
N ALA A 194 -16.24 10.89 -49.82
CA ALA A 194 -15.57 12.12 -49.38
C ALA A 194 -15.02 12.01 -47.94
N PRO A 195 -13.96 12.78 -47.59
CA PRO A 195 -13.44 12.80 -46.22
C PRO A 195 -14.53 13.24 -45.22
N PRO A 196 -14.53 12.71 -43.99
CA PRO A 196 -15.50 13.07 -42.97
C PRO A 196 -15.35 14.55 -42.56
N SER A 197 -16.47 15.20 -42.26
CA SER A 197 -16.48 16.58 -41.76
C SER A 197 -15.85 16.66 -40.37
N ARG A 198 -14.95 17.64 -40.14
CA ARG A 198 -14.14 17.79 -38.91
C ARG A 198 -14.91 17.63 -37.60
N ASN A 199 -16.18 18.06 -37.55
CA ASN A 199 -17.07 17.98 -36.38
C ASN A 199 -17.32 16.55 -35.81
N SER A 200 -16.75 15.48 -36.39
CA SER A 200 -16.81 14.13 -35.81
C SER A 200 -15.67 13.78 -34.83
N SER A 201 -14.62 14.59 -34.68
CA SER A 201 -13.48 14.29 -33.80
C SER A 201 -13.85 14.32 -32.32
N SER A 202 -14.28 15.47 -31.81
CA SER A 202 -14.53 15.71 -30.37
C SER A 202 -15.56 14.76 -29.76
N SER A 203 -16.60 14.40 -30.51
CA SER A 203 -17.58 13.37 -30.11
C SER A 203 -16.95 11.98 -29.94
N SER A 204 -16.00 11.60 -30.81
CA SER A 204 -15.25 10.35 -30.67
C SER A 204 -14.25 10.40 -29.51
N MET A 205 -13.68 11.57 -29.23
CA MET A 205 -12.76 11.77 -28.11
C MET A 205 -13.49 11.69 -26.77
N HIS A 206 -14.59 12.42 -26.59
CA HIS A 206 -15.39 12.35 -25.36
C HIS A 206 -15.91 10.93 -25.09
N ALA A 207 -16.34 10.18 -26.11
CA ALA A 207 -16.77 8.78 -25.94
C ALA A 207 -15.61 7.84 -25.54
N TRP A 208 -14.39 8.10 -26.02
CA TRP A 208 -13.19 7.38 -25.59
C TRP A 208 -12.82 7.74 -24.14
N LEU A 209 -12.82 9.03 -23.79
CA LEU A 209 -12.55 9.51 -22.42
C LEU A 209 -13.52 8.88 -21.40
N GLU A 210 -14.81 8.79 -21.74
CA GLU A 210 -15.81 8.08 -20.92
C GLU A 210 -15.43 6.62 -20.68
N ASP A 211 -15.12 5.85 -21.71
CA ASP A 211 -14.75 4.44 -21.56
C ASP A 211 -13.41 4.26 -20.81
N ARG A 212 -12.45 5.19 -20.94
CA ARG A 212 -11.21 5.25 -20.13
C ARG A 212 -11.49 5.49 -18.65
N PHE A 213 -12.35 6.45 -18.30
CA PHE A 213 -12.72 6.75 -16.92
C PHE A 213 -13.49 5.60 -16.24
N LEU A 214 -14.34 4.92 -17.01
CA LEU A 214 -15.04 3.71 -16.57
C LEU A 214 -14.09 2.53 -16.32
N VAL A 215 -13.05 2.37 -17.16
CA VAL A 215 -11.97 1.38 -16.98
C VAL A 215 -11.27 1.55 -15.63
N HIS A 216 -10.83 2.76 -15.29
CA HIS A 216 -10.15 3.04 -14.02
C HIS A 216 -11.08 2.79 -12.82
N SER A 217 -12.36 3.17 -12.95
CA SER A 217 -13.40 2.91 -11.95
C SER A 217 -13.63 1.40 -11.71
N TRP A 218 -13.63 0.59 -12.77
CA TRP A 218 -13.78 -0.87 -12.70
C TRP A 218 -12.62 -1.57 -11.97
N LEU A 219 -11.39 -1.12 -12.21
CA LEU A 219 -10.20 -1.61 -11.52
C LEU A 219 -10.22 -1.31 -10.02
N GLY A 220 -10.81 -0.17 -9.63
CA GLY A 220 -11.11 0.18 -8.25
C GLY A 220 -10.78 1.62 -7.84
N ALA A 221 -10.46 2.52 -8.78
CA ALA A 221 -10.16 3.91 -8.50
C ALA A 221 -11.34 4.63 -7.80
N THR A 222 -11.02 5.54 -6.89
CA THR A 222 -11.97 6.39 -6.15
C THR A 222 -11.70 7.84 -6.48
N TRP A 223 -12.74 8.56 -6.91
CA TRP A 223 -12.65 9.94 -7.37
C TRP A 223 -13.18 10.91 -6.32
N VAL A 224 -12.66 12.14 -6.25
CA VAL A 224 -13.30 13.19 -5.44
C VAL A 224 -14.64 13.54 -6.07
N SER A 225 -15.64 13.88 -5.25
CA SER A 225 -16.90 14.51 -5.67
C SER A 225 -16.74 15.72 -6.59
N THR A 226 -15.65 16.47 -6.44
CA THR A 226 -15.25 17.64 -7.26
C THR A 226 -14.49 17.30 -8.54
N CYS A 227 -14.20 16.03 -8.84
CA CYS A 227 -13.39 15.64 -10.00
C CYS A 227 -13.96 16.26 -11.29
N GLN A 228 -13.14 17.05 -12.01
CA GLN A 228 -13.62 17.93 -13.09
C GLN A 228 -14.40 17.18 -14.18
N PHE A 229 -13.96 16.00 -14.57
CA PHE A 229 -14.64 15.12 -15.54
C PHE A 229 -16.05 14.69 -15.07
N LEU A 230 -16.26 14.58 -13.76
CA LEU A 230 -17.54 14.27 -13.14
C LEU A 230 -18.37 15.53 -12.79
N ALA A 231 -17.74 16.69 -12.73
CA ALA A 231 -18.44 17.95 -12.52
C ALA A 231 -18.98 18.53 -13.84
N PHE A 232 -18.12 18.70 -14.84
CA PHE A 232 -18.38 19.59 -15.99
C PHE A 232 -18.69 18.88 -17.32
N SER A 233 -18.19 17.66 -17.54
CA SER A 233 -18.29 16.99 -18.85
C SER A 233 -19.72 16.52 -19.19
N PRO A 234 -20.21 16.68 -20.45
CA PRO A 234 -21.56 16.30 -20.88
C PRO A 234 -21.70 14.79 -21.12
N ARG A 235 -22.08 14.06 -20.07
CA ARG A 235 -22.04 12.58 -20.05
C ARG A 235 -23.16 11.88 -20.83
N THR A 236 -22.81 10.75 -21.45
CA THR A 236 -23.75 9.88 -22.16
C THR A 236 -24.58 9.01 -21.19
N PRO A 237 -25.81 8.61 -21.56
CA PRO A 237 -26.59 7.65 -20.79
C PRO A 237 -25.91 6.28 -20.63
N LYS A 238 -25.05 5.89 -21.59
CA LYS A 238 -24.21 4.69 -21.51
C LYS A 238 -23.24 4.80 -20.33
N PHE A 239 -22.47 5.90 -20.27
CA PHE A 239 -21.53 6.16 -19.18
C PHE A 239 -22.21 6.17 -17.83
N MET A 240 -23.30 6.93 -17.67
CA MET A 240 -23.98 7.05 -16.38
C MET A 240 -24.58 5.72 -15.89
N GLN A 241 -25.14 4.89 -16.79
CA GLN A 241 -25.59 3.54 -16.42
C GLN A 241 -24.43 2.61 -16.02
N ALA A 242 -23.28 2.76 -16.67
CA ALA A 242 -22.12 1.90 -16.45
C ALA A 242 -21.36 2.30 -15.17
N PHE A 243 -21.17 3.60 -14.92
CA PHE A 243 -20.60 4.14 -13.69
C PHE A 243 -21.42 3.70 -12.46
N GLY A 244 -22.75 3.62 -12.56
CA GLY A 244 -23.62 3.07 -11.51
C GLY A 244 -23.43 1.57 -11.19
N ARG A 245 -22.47 0.87 -11.81
CA ARG A 245 -22.14 -0.54 -11.53
C ARG A 245 -20.77 -0.76 -10.88
N TYR A 246 -19.88 0.24 -10.91
CA TYR A 246 -18.51 0.13 -10.39
C TYR A 246 -17.84 1.47 -10.01
N GLY A 247 -18.42 2.61 -10.36
CA GLY A 247 -17.94 3.94 -9.95
C GLY A 247 -17.89 4.11 -8.44
N ARG A 248 -16.81 4.74 -7.97
CA ARG A 248 -16.56 5.08 -6.56
C ARG A 248 -16.34 6.57 -6.41
N ILE A 249 -17.05 7.19 -5.48
CA ILE A 249 -16.89 8.60 -5.12
C ILE A 249 -16.48 8.71 -3.67
N THR A 250 -15.66 9.69 -3.32
CA THR A 250 -15.53 10.15 -1.95
C THR A 250 -15.90 11.62 -1.82
N PHE A 251 -16.73 11.94 -0.84
CA PHE A 251 -17.09 13.30 -0.46
C PHE A 251 -16.18 13.73 0.69
N ARG A 252 -15.25 14.67 0.41
CA ARG A 252 -14.34 15.25 1.41
C ARG A 252 -15.00 16.47 2.04
N GLY A 253 -15.55 16.29 3.24
CA GLY A 253 -16.50 17.21 3.84
C GLY A 253 -17.92 16.98 3.28
N LEU A 254 -18.93 17.14 4.15
CA LEU A 254 -20.35 17.17 3.78
C LEU A 254 -21.02 18.53 4.06
N SER A 255 -20.26 19.50 4.60
CA SER A 255 -20.61 20.92 4.64
C SER A 255 -20.50 21.60 3.26
N THR A 256 -19.86 20.94 2.29
CA THR A 256 -19.65 21.41 0.92
C THR A 256 -20.88 21.18 0.03
N ALA A 257 -21.03 22.03 -0.99
CA ALA A 257 -22.09 21.92 -2.00
C ALA A 257 -22.05 20.60 -2.82
N ASP A 258 -20.96 19.84 -2.72
CA ASP A 258 -20.72 18.57 -3.40
C ASP A 258 -21.86 17.57 -3.24
N ILE A 259 -22.26 17.21 -2.02
CA ILE A 259 -23.31 16.21 -1.84
C ILE A 259 -24.68 16.74 -2.28
N PHE A 260 -24.89 18.06 -2.27
CA PHE A 260 -26.09 18.71 -2.81
C PHE A 260 -26.15 18.57 -4.34
N LEU A 261 -25.05 18.84 -5.05
CA LEU A 261 -24.96 18.65 -6.51
C LEU A 261 -25.32 17.22 -6.94
N TRP A 262 -24.86 16.21 -6.18
CA TRP A 262 -25.12 14.80 -6.48
C TRP A 262 -26.53 14.32 -6.05
N THR A 263 -27.16 14.93 -5.04
CA THR A 263 -28.50 14.52 -4.54
C THR A 263 -29.66 15.31 -5.14
N ASP A 264 -29.55 16.64 -5.29
CA ASP A 264 -30.65 17.49 -5.80
C ASP A 264 -30.79 17.41 -7.34
N GLY A 265 -29.85 16.73 -8.02
CA GLY A 265 -29.89 16.47 -9.46
C GLY A 265 -29.62 17.70 -10.34
N THR A 266 -29.32 18.84 -9.74
CA THR A 266 -28.88 20.07 -10.40
C THR A 266 -27.36 20.11 -10.53
N ALA A 267 -26.76 19.00 -11.00
CA ALA A 267 -25.32 18.77 -11.09
C ALA A 267 -24.62 19.55 -12.22
N GLN A 268 -24.87 20.85 -12.27
CA GLN A 268 -24.06 21.84 -12.96
C GLN A 268 -23.59 22.83 -11.89
N LEU A 269 -22.31 22.74 -11.51
CA LEU A 269 -21.66 23.85 -10.83
C LEU A 269 -21.83 25.11 -11.71
N PRO A 270 -21.96 26.31 -11.11
CA PRO A 270 -21.73 27.53 -11.86
C PRO A 270 -20.41 27.39 -12.61
N ARG A 271 -20.40 27.66 -13.93
CA ARG A 271 -19.13 27.84 -14.63
C ARG A 271 -18.38 28.95 -13.89
N PRO A 272 -17.05 28.82 -13.67
CA PRO A 272 -16.24 29.98 -13.31
C PRO A 272 -16.55 31.09 -14.31
N GLN A 273 -17.09 32.20 -13.81
CA GLN A 273 -17.17 33.40 -14.61
C GLN A 273 -15.73 33.91 -14.66
N HIS A 274 -15.10 33.84 -15.83
CA HIS A 274 -13.89 34.62 -16.07
C HIS A 274 -14.24 36.06 -15.75
N GLY A 275 -13.48 36.66 -14.84
CA GLY A 275 -13.68 38.06 -14.50
C GLY A 275 -13.32 38.90 -15.71
N ASP A 276 -14.28 39.64 -16.25
CA ASP A 276 -14.02 40.75 -17.17
C ASP A 276 -13.34 41.87 -16.38
N GLU A 277 -12.05 41.71 -16.05
CA GLU A 277 -11.20 42.70 -15.35
C GLU A 277 -10.80 43.87 -16.27
N ASN A 278 -11.75 44.34 -17.07
CA ASN A 278 -11.69 45.59 -17.85
C ASN A 278 -12.62 46.64 -17.21
N GLY A 279 -12.36 46.92 -15.93
CA GLY A 279 -13.10 47.88 -15.11
C GLY A 279 -12.29 49.12 -14.77
N ASP A 280 -12.02 49.98 -15.75
CA ASP A 280 -11.30 51.25 -15.56
C ASP A 280 -11.95 52.11 -14.44
N GLY A 281 -11.26 52.20 -13.30
CA GLY A 281 -11.84 52.63 -12.02
C GLY A 281 -11.05 53.71 -11.28
N ASN A 282 -10.61 54.76 -11.97
CA ASN A 282 -9.98 55.93 -11.31
C ASN A 282 -10.93 56.53 -10.25
N GLY A 283 -10.54 56.45 -8.97
CA GLY A 283 -11.46 56.64 -7.84
C GLY A 283 -10.82 57.20 -6.57
N ASP A 284 -10.11 58.32 -6.67
CA ASP A 284 -9.64 59.08 -5.49
C ASP A 284 -10.84 59.48 -4.59
N GLY A 285 -10.98 58.84 -3.42
CA GLY A 285 -12.20 58.93 -2.60
C GLY A 285 -11.95 58.95 -1.09
N GLN A 286 -11.69 60.14 -0.55
CA GLN A 286 -11.39 60.42 0.86
C GLN A 286 -12.26 59.70 1.90
N LEU A 287 -11.63 59.27 3.01
CA LEU A 287 -12.29 58.94 4.27
C LEU A 287 -13.10 60.15 4.79
N GLY A 288 -14.35 59.94 5.17
CA GLY A 288 -15.23 60.97 5.75
C GLY A 288 -16.28 60.38 6.69
N GLU A 289 -16.16 60.68 7.98
CA GLU A 289 -17.16 60.36 9.00
C GLU A 289 -18.30 61.41 9.00
N GLY A 290 -19.54 60.97 9.22
CA GLY A 290 -20.73 61.84 9.33
C GLY A 290 -22.00 61.08 8.93
N ASP A 291 -22.87 60.60 9.82
CA ASP A 291 -23.69 61.27 10.86
C ASP A 291 -25.07 61.76 10.34
N ASN A 292 -26.13 61.25 10.97
CA ASN A 292 -27.54 61.73 11.06
C ASN A 292 -28.23 62.41 9.84
N GLY A 293 -29.36 61.85 9.38
CA GLY A 293 -30.29 62.56 8.48
C GLY A 293 -31.68 61.94 8.30
N LEU A 294 -32.72 62.56 8.86
CA LEU A 294 -34.14 62.20 8.73
C LEU A 294 -34.79 62.80 7.46
N GLY A 295 -35.85 62.15 6.94
CA GLY A 295 -36.81 62.69 5.95
C GLY A 295 -36.84 61.84 4.67
N ASP A 296 -37.93 61.16 4.24
CA ASP A 296 -39.37 61.47 4.13
C ASP A 296 -39.79 62.18 2.81
N CYS A 297 -40.96 61.75 2.31
CA CYS A 297 -41.81 62.24 1.20
C CYS A 297 -41.27 62.28 -0.25
N GLY A 298 -42.15 61.97 -1.23
CA GLY A 298 -42.01 62.50 -2.61
C GLY A 298 -42.14 61.60 -3.85
N THR A 299 -43.24 60.84 -4.04
CA THR A 299 -43.73 60.49 -5.41
C THR A 299 -44.31 61.74 -6.13
N PRO A 300 -44.56 61.79 -7.48
CA PRO A 300 -44.65 60.70 -8.47
C PRO A 300 -44.07 60.97 -9.90
N ALA A 301 -44.25 59.97 -10.80
CA ALA A 301 -44.23 60.07 -12.28
C ALA A 301 -42.83 60.29 -12.96
N ASN A 302 -42.63 60.02 -14.26
CA ASN A 302 -43.58 59.75 -15.35
C ASN A 302 -43.01 58.85 -16.46
N ASN A 303 -43.88 58.09 -17.15
CA ASN A 303 -43.76 57.43 -18.46
C ASN A 303 -42.38 57.19 -19.14
N GLY A 304 -42.07 55.91 -19.37
CA GLY A 304 -41.23 55.43 -20.48
C GLY A 304 -41.83 54.13 -21.03
N ASP A 305 -42.34 54.15 -22.26
CA ASP A 305 -43.09 53.04 -22.88
C ASP A 305 -42.23 52.36 -23.97
N GLU A 306 -41.39 51.41 -23.56
CA GLU A 306 -40.67 50.53 -24.48
C GLU A 306 -41.11 49.09 -24.27
N ARG A 307 -41.97 48.62 -25.18
CA ARG A 307 -42.28 47.20 -25.34
C ARG A 307 -41.14 46.50 -26.08
N THR A 308 -40.12 46.09 -25.34
CA THR A 308 -39.28 44.98 -25.79
C THR A 308 -40.15 43.72 -25.80
N GLU A 309 -40.28 43.06 -26.95
CA GLU A 309 -40.97 41.77 -27.02
C GLU A 309 -40.04 40.71 -26.41
N GLU A 310 -40.19 40.47 -25.11
CA GLU A 310 -39.58 39.30 -24.44
C GLU A 310 -40.18 38.02 -25.01
N GLU A 311 -39.57 37.51 -26.10
CA GLU A 311 -39.72 36.10 -26.44
C GLU A 311 -39.32 35.28 -25.20
N PRO A 312 -40.18 34.36 -24.72
CA PRO A 312 -39.81 33.49 -23.63
C PRO A 312 -38.76 32.51 -24.14
N LEU A 313 -37.48 32.88 -23.98
CA LEU A 313 -36.34 31.98 -24.05
C LEU A 313 -36.50 30.92 -22.96
N GLN A 314 -37.31 29.91 -23.28
CA GLN A 314 -37.41 28.64 -22.58
C GLN A 314 -36.07 27.93 -22.76
N THR A 315 -35.08 28.39 -22.00
CA THR A 315 -33.76 27.79 -21.88
C THR A 315 -33.98 26.33 -21.58
N PHE A 316 -33.62 25.47 -22.54
CA PHE A 316 -33.78 24.03 -22.44
C PHE A 316 -32.84 23.50 -21.35
N ARG A 317 -33.25 23.64 -20.09
CA ARG A 317 -32.70 22.94 -18.92
C ARG A 317 -33.05 21.47 -19.06
N HIS A 318 -32.37 20.81 -20.00
CA HIS A 318 -32.30 19.37 -20.10
C HIS A 318 -31.83 18.87 -18.73
N LYS A 319 -32.75 18.21 -18.00
CA LYS A 319 -32.42 17.57 -16.74
C LYS A 319 -31.51 16.38 -17.03
N ASN A 320 -30.20 16.63 -17.04
CA ASN A 320 -29.20 15.56 -17.06
C ASN A 320 -29.54 14.60 -15.90
N PRO A 321 -29.72 13.30 -16.17
CA PRO A 321 -30.14 12.37 -15.14
C PRO A 321 -29.06 12.30 -14.06
N ALA A 322 -29.46 12.49 -12.80
CA ALA A 322 -28.52 12.59 -11.70
C ALA A 322 -27.59 11.38 -11.63
N MET A 323 -26.29 11.65 -11.48
CA MET A 323 -25.25 10.64 -11.37
C MET A 323 -25.53 9.66 -10.21
N ARG A 324 -25.04 8.43 -10.37
CA ARG A 324 -25.20 7.34 -9.41
C ARG A 324 -23.88 6.59 -9.36
N PRO A 325 -23.05 6.71 -8.31
CA PRO A 325 -21.95 5.79 -8.12
C PRO A 325 -22.47 4.43 -7.62
N ALA A 326 -21.69 3.36 -7.77
CA ALA A 326 -22.02 2.07 -7.16
C ALA A 326 -21.69 2.06 -5.66
N LEU A 327 -20.56 2.68 -5.30
CA LEU A 327 -20.08 2.84 -3.94
C LEU A 327 -19.78 4.32 -3.67
N PHE A 328 -20.04 4.78 -2.45
CA PHE A 328 -19.51 6.06 -1.99
C PHE A 328 -18.82 5.95 -0.64
N MET A 329 -17.88 6.87 -0.43
CA MET A 329 -17.26 7.18 0.84
C MET A 329 -17.64 8.61 1.21
N ALA A 330 -17.80 8.92 2.50
CA ALA A 330 -18.14 10.26 2.94
C ALA A 330 -17.41 10.60 4.24
N GLN A 331 -16.92 11.83 4.34
CA GLN A 331 -16.33 12.39 5.55
C GLN A 331 -17.08 13.68 5.92
N ALA A 332 -17.54 13.80 7.16
CA ALA A 332 -18.26 14.97 7.66
C ALA A 332 -17.70 15.43 9.00
N GLY A 333 -17.44 16.73 9.13
CA GLY A 333 -17.49 17.39 10.43
C GLY A 333 -18.94 17.78 10.72
N VAL A 334 -19.40 17.54 11.94
CA VAL A 334 -20.72 17.98 12.44
C VAL A 334 -20.55 18.70 13.77
N GLU A 335 -21.18 19.85 13.91
CA GLU A 335 -21.11 20.70 15.12
C GLU A 335 -22.32 20.49 16.03
N ASP A 336 -23.44 20.01 15.47
CA ASP A 336 -24.71 19.86 16.17
C ASP A 336 -25.61 18.77 15.55
N GLN A 337 -26.72 18.47 16.23
CA GLN A 337 -27.71 17.50 15.75
C GLN A 337 -28.39 17.93 14.44
N ALA A 338 -28.44 19.22 14.11
CA ALA A 338 -29.10 19.72 12.89
C ALA A 338 -28.25 19.47 11.63
N SER A 339 -26.95 19.78 11.69
CA SER A 339 -25.97 19.47 10.65
C SER A 339 -25.84 17.96 10.43
N LEU A 340 -25.79 17.18 11.52
CA LEU A 340 -25.86 15.71 11.46
C LEU A 340 -27.14 15.20 10.77
N ASN A 341 -28.30 15.76 11.09
CA ASN A 341 -29.57 15.34 10.48
C ASN A 341 -29.61 15.64 8.97
N GLU A 342 -29.10 16.77 8.51
CA GLU A 342 -28.99 17.07 7.07
C GLU A 342 -27.98 16.13 6.39
N VAL A 343 -26.82 15.89 7.00
CA VAL A 343 -25.82 14.90 6.55
C VAL A 343 -26.45 13.53 6.35
N MET A 344 -27.16 13.00 7.34
CA MET A 344 -27.77 11.67 7.27
C MET A 344 -28.91 11.63 6.25
N ARG A 345 -29.72 12.68 6.14
CA ARG A 345 -30.77 12.79 5.11
C ARG A 345 -30.19 12.75 3.69
N ARG A 346 -28.99 13.32 3.47
CA ARG A 346 -28.29 13.26 2.17
C ARG A 346 -27.72 11.88 1.88
N ILE A 347 -27.16 11.21 2.89
CA ILE A 347 -26.69 9.81 2.82
C ILE A 347 -27.86 8.85 2.51
N GLU A 348 -28.97 8.94 3.26
CA GLU A 348 -30.20 8.19 3.01
C GLU A 348 -30.75 8.49 1.59
N THR A 349 -30.67 9.73 1.10
CA THR A 349 -31.07 10.09 -0.27
C THR A 349 -30.24 9.35 -1.34
N LEU A 350 -28.91 9.28 -1.19
CA LEU A 350 -28.04 8.52 -2.10
C LEU A 350 -28.33 7.01 -2.04
N GLN A 351 -28.59 6.46 -0.85
CA GLN A 351 -28.91 5.04 -0.67
C GLN A 351 -30.28 4.69 -1.28
N GLU A 352 -31.35 5.39 -0.92
CA GLU A 352 -32.71 5.08 -1.36
C GLU A 352 -32.96 5.44 -2.83
N GLN A 353 -32.68 6.69 -3.23
CA GLN A 353 -33.08 7.19 -4.55
C GLN A 353 -32.08 6.81 -5.65
N HIS A 354 -30.77 6.78 -5.33
CA HIS A 354 -29.71 6.50 -6.29
C HIS A 354 -29.28 5.01 -6.28
N LYS A 355 -29.58 4.27 -5.20
CA LYS A 355 -29.18 2.86 -4.95
C LYS A 355 -27.68 2.67 -4.76
N CYS A 356 -27.02 3.69 -4.23
CA CYS A 356 -25.60 3.68 -3.92
C CYS A 356 -25.36 2.96 -2.58
N THR A 357 -24.30 2.15 -2.47
CA THR A 357 -23.90 1.55 -1.18
C THR A 357 -22.83 2.42 -0.52
N CYS A 358 -22.94 2.67 0.79
CA CYS A 358 -21.88 3.35 1.53
C CYS A 358 -20.76 2.34 1.86
N ASP A 359 -19.55 2.53 1.32
CA ASP A 359 -18.39 1.69 1.63
C ASP A 359 -17.71 2.15 2.93
N ARG A 360 -17.57 3.47 3.13
CA ARG A 360 -17.09 4.07 4.38
C ARG A 360 -17.82 5.38 4.71
N LEU A 361 -18.18 5.58 5.98
CA LEU A 361 -18.61 6.85 6.54
C LEU A 361 -17.66 7.25 7.67
N PHE A 362 -17.20 8.49 7.67
CA PHE A 362 -16.33 9.08 8.70
C PHE A 362 -17.02 10.33 9.26
N LEU A 363 -17.23 10.38 10.57
CA LEU A 363 -17.92 11.48 11.26
C LEU A 363 -16.98 12.05 12.33
N CYS A 364 -16.49 13.27 12.14
CA CYS A 364 -15.90 14.08 13.21
C CYS A 364 -17.04 14.84 13.91
N THR A 365 -17.17 14.72 15.22
CA THR A 365 -18.20 15.41 16.00
C THR A 365 -17.53 16.46 16.90
N HIS A 366 -17.88 17.73 16.72
CA HIS A 366 -17.27 18.88 17.39
C HIS A 366 -18.21 19.55 18.41
N GLY A 367 -19.30 18.86 18.75
CA GLY A 367 -20.29 19.26 19.74
C GLY A 367 -21.23 18.09 20.07
N PRO A 368 -22.02 18.19 21.14
CA PRO A 368 -22.85 17.09 21.62
C PRO A 368 -24.02 16.77 20.67
N LEU A 369 -24.41 15.50 20.62
CA LEU A 369 -25.39 14.96 19.66
C LEU A 369 -26.42 14.06 20.36
N ASP A 370 -27.70 14.42 20.29
CA ASP A 370 -28.80 13.62 20.87
C ASP A 370 -28.85 12.18 20.32
N HIS A 371 -28.62 12.03 19.00
CA HIS A 371 -28.87 10.78 18.29
C HIS A 371 -28.09 10.66 16.96
N VAL A 372 -27.13 9.74 16.91
CA VAL A 372 -26.45 9.35 15.66
C VAL A 372 -27.13 8.12 15.06
N ARG A 373 -27.59 8.22 13.81
CA ARG A 373 -28.22 7.10 13.08
C ARG A 373 -27.54 6.84 11.75
N VAL A 374 -27.14 5.59 11.51
CA VAL A 374 -26.54 5.16 10.23
C VAL A 374 -27.13 3.82 9.80
N ARG A 375 -27.36 3.67 8.49
CA ARG A 375 -27.92 2.45 7.90
C ARG A 375 -27.13 2.05 6.66
N ASP A 376 -27.04 0.76 6.37
CA ASP A 376 -26.51 0.21 5.11
C ASP A 376 -25.12 0.76 4.68
N ALA A 377 -24.23 0.91 5.66
CA ALA A 377 -22.85 1.37 5.49
C ALA A 377 -21.88 0.28 5.96
N ARG A 378 -20.88 -0.08 5.14
CA ARG A 378 -19.96 -1.18 5.47
C ARG A 378 -19.07 -0.84 6.66
N HIS A 379 -18.32 0.25 6.57
CA HIS A 379 -17.49 0.73 7.67
C HIS A 379 -18.00 2.10 8.13
N VAL A 380 -18.19 2.27 9.43
CA VAL A 380 -18.49 3.55 10.06
C VAL A 380 -17.35 3.88 11.01
N HIS A 381 -16.81 5.08 10.92
CA HIS A 381 -15.86 5.64 11.86
C HIS A 381 -16.49 6.89 12.48
N ILE A 382 -16.52 6.95 13.81
CA ILE A 382 -17.00 8.09 14.58
C ILE A 382 -15.83 8.56 15.45
N GLU A 383 -15.49 9.83 15.33
CA GLU A 383 -14.42 10.52 16.04
C GLU A 383 -15.07 11.71 16.77
N CYS A 384 -14.95 11.77 18.09
CA CYS A 384 -15.56 12.82 18.89
C CYS A 384 -14.48 13.70 19.51
N ALA A 385 -14.68 15.02 19.49
CA ALA A 385 -13.93 15.93 20.37
C ALA A 385 -14.30 15.70 21.85
N ASP A 386 -13.45 16.18 22.76
CA ASP A 386 -13.48 15.91 24.21
C ASP A 386 -14.86 16.11 24.87
N ASP A 387 -15.63 17.10 24.42
CA ASP A 387 -16.96 17.49 24.91
C ASP A 387 -18.13 17.04 24.00
N ALA A 388 -17.83 16.44 22.85
CA ALA A 388 -18.80 16.07 21.81
C ALA A 388 -19.55 14.75 22.10
N VAL A 389 -20.13 14.66 23.30
CA VAL A 389 -20.85 13.48 23.82
C VAL A 389 -22.05 13.13 22.93
N ILE A 390 -22.15 11.85 22.56
CA ILE A 390 -23.25 11.30 21.74
C ILE A 390 -24.22 10.54 22.66
N ASP A 391 -25.45 11.03 22.78
CA ASP A 391 -26.40 10.57 23.79
C ASP A 391 -27.03 9.20 23.45
N SER A 392 -27.12 8.86 22.15
CA SER A 392 -27.55 7.56 21.64
C SER A 392 -27.14 7.27 20.20
N VAL A 393 -26.99 5.98 19.84
CA VAL A 393 -26.61 5.54 18.48
C VAL A 393 -27.53 4.43 17.93
N GLU A 394 -28.10 4.65 16.74
CA GLU A 394 -28.88 3.65 15.97
C GLU A 394 -28.10 3.21 14.72
N LEU A 395 -27.41 2.07 14.78
CA LEU A 395 -26.74 1.48 13.60
C LEU A 395 -27.51 0.26 13.10
N HIS A 396 -27.77 0.19 11.79
CA HIS A 396 -28.34 -0.99 11.12
C HIS A 396 -27.46 -1.45 9.94
N ASN A 397 -27.22 -2.76 9.84
CA ASN A 397 -26.48 -3.41 8.73
C ASN A 397 -25.02 -2.92 8.56
N VAL A 398 -24.34 -2.58 9.67
CA VAL A 398 -22.93 -2.11 9.63
C VAL A 398 -21.95 -3.27 9.79
N VAL A 399 -20.95 -3.38 8.90
CA VAL A 399 -19.98 -4.50 8.98
C VAL A 399 -18.93 -4.24 10.06
N GLU A 400 -18.48 -3.01 10.21
CA GLU A 400 -17.53 -2.60 11.25
C GLU A 400 -17.75 -1.15 11.68
N LEU A 401 -17.95 -0.93 12.99
CA LEU A 401 -17.88 0.39 13.63
C LEU A 401 -16.50 0.57 14.28
N HIS A 402 -15.84 1.70 14.05
CA HIS A 402 -14.79 2.24 14.92
C HIS A 402 -15.36 3.50 15.59
N TRP A 403 -15.21 3.64 16.90
CA TRP A 403 -15.74 4.78 17.64
C TRP A 403 -14.71 5.26 18.67
N HIS A 404 -14.11 6.42 18.41
CA HIS A 404 -13.32 7.19 19.37
C HIS A 404 -14.28 8.10 20.13
N LEU A 405 -14.22 8.05 21.46
CA LEU A 405 -15.22 8.66 22.32
C LEU A 405 -14.81 10.05 22.80
N ALA A 406 -15.80 10.92 23.04
CA ALA A 406 -15.58 12.16 23.79
C ALA A 406 -15.12 11.80 25.22
N ALA A 407 -14.16 12.52 25.79
CA ALA A 407 -13.64 12.26 27.14
C ALA A 407 -14.73 12.24 28.23
N ASP A 408 -15.82 13.02 28.02
CA ASP A 408 -16.98 13.04 28.91
C ASP A 408 -18.08 11.99 28.61
N GLN A 409 -17.88 11.11 27.62
CA GLN A 409 -18.81 10.01 27.31
C GLN A 409 -18.78 8.95 28.43
N ARG A 410 -19.91 8.75 29.14
CA ARG A 410 -20.04 7.81 30.28
C ARG A 410 -20.91 6.56 30.01
N TYR A 411 -21.47 6.46 28.80
CA TYR A 411 -22.38 5.38 28.37
C TYR A 411 -22.42 5.22 26.85
N LEU A 412 -22.62 3.99 26.36
CA LEU A 412 -22.86 3.65 24.96
C LEU A 412 -24.30 3.12 24.82
N ARG A 413 -25.23 4.03 24.50
CA ARG A 413 -26.67 3.76 24.41
C ARG A 413 -27.15 3.64 22.97
N GLY A 414 -28.27 2.93 22.78
CA GLY A 414 -28.96 2.81 21.51
C GLY A 414 -29.07 1.36 21.04
N THR A 415 -29.08 1.14 19.73
CA THR A 415 -29.30 -0.19 19.12
C THR A 415 -28.35 -0.41 17.95
N LEU A 416 -27.58 -1.49 18.03
CA LEU A 416 -26.67 -1.96 16.99
C LEU A 416 -27.24 -3.24 16.35
N ASP A 417 -28.11 -3.09 15.35
CA ASP A 417 -28.73 -4.22 14.65
C ASP A 417 -27.91 -4.67 13.43
N ASN A 418 -27.72 -5.98 13.30
CA ASN A 418 -26.84 -6.60 12.30
C ASN A 418 -25.45 -5.94 12.23
N VAL A 419 -24.93 -5.45 13.37
CA VAL A 419 -23.58 -4.88 13.47
C VAL A 419 -22.59 -5.99 13.81
N ARG A 420 -21.76 -6.37 12.83
CA ARG A 420 -20.89 -7.55 12.98
C ARG A 420 -19.74 -7.30 13.96
N LYS A 421 -19.08 -6.15 13.86
CA LYS A 421 -17.88 -5.82 14.63
C LYS A 421 -17.91 -4.38 15.14
N VAL A 422 -17.45 -4.16 16.37
CA VAL A 422 -17.27 -2.83 16.97
C VAL A 422 -15.88 -2.73 17.59
N LYS A 423 -15.16 -1.64 17.31
CA LYS A 423 -14.05 -1.15 18.11
C LYS A 423 -14.48 0.13 18.84
N VAL A 424 -14.23 0.21 20.13
CA VAL A 424 -14.38 1.42 20.94
C VAL A 424 -13.02 1.79 21.50
N PHE A 425 -12.66 3.07 21.36
CA PHE A 425 -11.43 3.66 21.87
C PHE A 425 -11.81 4.80 22.80
N GLY A 426 -11.37 4.73 24.05
CA GLY A 426 -11.33 5.88 24.94
C GLY A 426 -9.92 6.42 25.10
N ASP A 427 -9.83 7.50 25.88
CA ASP A 427 -8.58 8.03 26.39
C ASP A 427 -8.29 7.52 27.81
N GLU A 428 -7.14 7.90 28.36
CA GLU A 428 -6.74 7.49 29.70
C GLU A 428 -7.73 8.05 30.76
N GLU A 429 -8.04 7.24 31.79
CA GLU A 429 -9.06 7.50 32.82
C GLU A 429 -10.54 7.56 32.34
N GLN A 430 -10.86 7.15 31.10
CA GLN A 430 -12.24 7.23 30.59
C GLN A 430 -13.19 6.16 31.18
N SER A 431 -13.92 6.53 32.23
CA SER A 431 -14.92 5.67 32.87
C SER A 431 -16.25 5.52 32.09
N ILE A 432 -16.66 4.28 31.77
CA ILE A 432 -17.91 3.97 31.04
C ILE A 432 -18.74 2.86 31.72
N SER A 433 -19.77 3.30 32.43
CA SER A 433 -20.65 2.45 33.26
C SER A 433 -21.62 1.54 32.48
N ASP A 434 -21.97 1.91 31.25
CA ASP A 434 -23.04 1.28 30.46
C ASP A 434 -22.58 1.05 29.02
N ILE A 435 -22.49 -0.21 28.60
CA ILE A 435 -22.17 -0.61 27.21
C ILE A 435 -23.29 -1.49 26.59
N ASN A 436 -24.54 -1.34 27.05
CA ASN A 436 -25.66 -2.20 26.63
C ASN A 436 -25.92 -2.20 25.11
N ALA A 437 -25.54 -1.15 24.37
CA ALA A 437 -25.65 -1.14 22.91
C ALA A 437 -24.84 -2.27 22.22
N LEU A 438 -23.78 -2.78 22.87
CA LEU A 438 -22.90 -3.82 22.33
C LEU A 438 -23.46 -5.25 22.46
N ALA A 439 -24.61 -5.45 23.13
CA ALA A 439 -25.09 -6.76 23.58
C ALA A 439 -25.34 -7.82 22.49
N ASN A 440 -25.44 -7.41 21.22
CA ASN A 440 -25.67 -8.31 20.07
C ASN A 440 -24.50 -8.32 19.07
N VAL A 441 -23.37 -7.69 19.39
CA VAL A 441 -22.21 -7.55 18.49
C VAL A 441 -21.32 -8.80 18.58
N SER A 442 -20.88 -9.33 17.43
CA SER A 442 -20.17 -10.62 17.39
C SER A 442 -18.66 -10.55 17.65
N ASP A 443 -18.01 -9.43 17.35
CA ASP A 443 -16.57 -9.19 17.53
C ASP A 443 -16.41 -7.78 18.13
N VAL A 444 -16.03 -7.71 19.41
CA VAL A 444 -15.92 -6.45 20.17
C VAL A 444 -14.47 -6.22 20.58
N THR A 445 -13.97 -5.00 20.34
CA THR A 445 -12.70 -4.52 20.87
C THR A 445 -12.95 -3.27 21.71
N LEU A 446 -12.49 -3.27 22.96
CA LEU A 446 -12.53 -2.11 23.86
C LEU A 446 -11.09 -1.74 24.23
N MET A 447 -10.74 -0.45 24.12
CA MET A 447 -9.39 0.04 24.37
C MET A 447 -9.45 1.29 25.27
N ARG A 448 -8.67 1.30 26.36
CA ARG A 448 -8.56 2.40 27.35
C ARG A 448 -9.91 2.85 27.89
N LEU A 449 -10.52 2.02 28.76
CA LEU A 449 -11.83 2.28 29.34
C LEU A 449 -11.94 1.73 30.77
N ASP A 450 -12.37 2.56 31.71
CA ASP A 450 -12.43 2.20 33.13
C ASP A 450 -13.85 1.91 33.62
N ASN A 451 -13.97 1.14 34.72
CA ASN A 451 -15.25 0.78 35.35
C ASN A 451 -16.30 0.24 34.35
N VAL A 452 -15.87 -0.63 33.43
CA VAL A 452 -16.71 -1.18 32.35
C VAL A 452 -17.51 -2.38 32.84
N SER A 453 -18.82 -2.34 32.63
CA SER A 453 -19.71 -3.49 32.87
C SER A 453 -19.62 -4.50 31.72
N ALA A 454 -18.91 -5.61 31.93
CA ALA A 454 -18.75 -6.67 30.92
C ALA A 454 -20.04 -7.48 30.62
N GLY A 455 -21.13 -7.25 31.36
CA GLY A 455 -22.40 -8.00 31.24
C GLY A 455 -22.94 -8.14 29.80
N PRO A 456 -23.03 -7.07 29.00
CA PRO A 456 -23.49 -7.13 27.62
C PRO A 456 -22.63 -8.01 26.70
N LEU A 457 -21.35 -8.20 27.01
CA LEU A 457 -20.40 -8.94 26.16
C LEU A 457 -20.50 -10.46 26.32
N ALA A 458 -21.34 -10.97 27.24
CA ALA A 458 -21.48 -12.39 27.56
C ALA A 458 -21.96 -13.28 26.41
N HIS A 459 -22.40 -12.71 25.29
CA HIS A 459 -22.84 -13.42 24.08
C HIS A 459 -22.05 -13.01 22.82
N ALA A 460 -21.02 -12.16 22.96
CA ALA A 460 -20.08 -11.88 21.88
C ALA A 460 -19.26 -13.13 21.56
N ARG A 461 -18.92 -13.33 20.28
CA ARG A 461 -18.09 -14.46 19.86
C ARG A 461 -16.61 -14.17 20.12
N ARG A 462 -16.17 -12.93 19.86
CA ARG A 462 -14.83 -12.46 20.20
C ARG A 462 -14.91 -11.18 21.03
N VAL A 463 -14.10 -11.13 22.08
CA VAL A 463 -13.92 -9.95 22.93
C VAL A 463 -12.42 -9.72 23.08
N VAL A 464 -11.99 -8.49 22.81
CA VAL A 464 -10.62 -8.01 22.99
C VAL A 464 -10.68 -6.79 23.90
N LEU A 465 -10.05 -6.87 25.07
CA LEU A 465 -9.93 -5.77 26.03
C LEU A 465 -8.47 -5.33 26.10
N TYR A 466 -8.19 -4.04 25.97
CA TYR A 466 -6.84 -3.48 26.06
C TYR A 466 -6.83 -2.26 27.00
N GLN A 467 -6.11 -2.34 28.12
CA GLN A 467 -6.16 -1.32 29.18
C GLN A 467 -7.61 -1.02 29.62
N VAL A 468 -8.34 -2.05 30.06
CA VAL A 468 -9.74 -1.93 30.50
C VAL A 468 -9.90 -2.37 31.96
N GLU A 469 -10.51 -1.54 32.80
CA GLU A 469 -10.96 -1.94 34.14
C GLU A 469 -12.40 -2.45 34.10
N LEU A 470 -12.66 -3.61 34.70
CA LEU A 470 -14.00 -4.22 34.79
C LEU A 470 -14.71 -3.91 36.12
N ALA A 471 -15.88 -3.29 36.04
CA ALA A 471 -16.69 -2.82 37.18
C ALA A 471 -17.19 -3.93 38.13
N SER A 472 -17.34 -5.15 37.62
CA SER A 472 -18.18 -6.19 38.24
C SER A 472 -17.57 -7.59 38.13
N GLY A 473 -16.24 -7.67 38.09
CA GLY A 473 -15.54 -8.93 37.81
C GLY A 473 -15.64 -9.36 36.35
N ALA A 474 -14.95 -10.44 36.01
CA ALA A 474 -14.86 -10.96 34.65
C ALA A 474 -15.84 -12.12 34.37
N VAL A 475 -16.65 -12.52 35.35
CA VAL A 475 -17.56 -13.68 35.30
C VAL A 475 -18.48 -13.67 34.07
N CYS A 476 -18.92 -12.51 33.60
CA CYS A 476 -19.77 -12.40 32.40
C CYS A 476 -19.06 -12.85 31.10
N LEU A 477 -17.73 -12.83 31.04
CA LEU A 477 -16.93 -13.21 29.88
C LEU A 477 -16.62 -14.73 29.83
N GLN A 478 -17.18 -15.51 30.75
CA GLN A 478 -16.88 -16.94 30.88
C GLN A 478 -17.19 -17.77 29.62
N ASP A 479 -18.17 -17.39 28.78
CA ASP A 479 -18.69 -18.22 27.68
C ASP A 479 -18.36 -17.68 26.26
N VAL A 480 -17.43 -16.72 26.15
CA VAL A 480 -16.97 -16.12 24.87
C VAL A 480 -16.07 -17.11 24.10
N ASP A 481 -16.27 -17.32 22.78
CA ASP A 481 -15.50 -18.30 21.96
C ASP A 481 -14.01 -17.92 21.80
N HIS A 482 -13.70 -16.62 21.75
CA HIS A 482 -12.34 -16.07 21.72
C HIS A 482 -12.23 -14.83 22.63
N LEU A 483 -11.45 -14.93 23.71
CA LEU A 483 -11.23 -13.84 24.68
C LEU A 483 -9.76 -13.42 24.71
N GLU A 484 -9.49 -12.12 24.50
CA GLU A 484 -8.18 -11.51 24.64
C GLU A 484 -8.22 -10.40 25.72
N LEU A 485 -7.29 -10.45 26.68
CA LEU A 485 -7.20 -9.53 27.81
C LEU A 485 -5.80 -8.96 27.92
N HIS A 486 -5.60 -7.68 27.59
CA HIS A 486 -4.30 -7.02 27.58
C HIS A 486 -4.29 -5.89 28.62
N ARG A 487 -3.43 -5.96 29.63
CA ARG A 487 -3.23 -4.95 30.70
C ARG A 487 -4.53 -4.52 31.39
N CYS A 488 -5.45 -5.47 31.60
CA CYS A 488 -6.78 -5.21 32.16
C CYS A 488 -6.78 -5.23 33.69
N GLN A 489 -7.79 -4.59 34.28
CA GLN A 489 -7.99 -4.50 35.73
C GLN A 489 -9.43 -4.93 36.11
N GLY A 490 -9.71 -5.07 37.41
CA GLY A 490 -11.05 -5.50 37.89
C GLY A 490 -11.42 -6.96 37.59
N ILE A 491 -10.46 -7.80 37.18
CA ILE A 491 -10.65 -9.24 36.94
C ILE A 491 -10.50 -10.00 38.27
N ASP A 492 -11.42 -10.91 38.56
CA ASP A 492 -11.40 -11.76 39.76
C ASP A 492 -10.16 -12.67 39.80
N SER A 493 -9.51 -12.79 40.96
CA SER A 493 -8.29 -13.60 41.12
C SER A 493 -8.47 -15.09 40.82
N ASP A 494 -9.70 -15.62 40.86
CA ASP A 494 -10.05 -17.00 40.48
C ASP A 494 -10.87 -17.01 39.17
N PHE A 495 -10.22 -16.69 38.05
CA PHE A 495 -10.88 -16.56 36.75
C PHE A 495 -11.12 -17.91 36.05
N THR A 496 -12.33 -18.12 35.54
CA THR A 496 -12.72 -19.33 34.78
C THR A 496 -13.36 -18.94 33.45
N CYS A 497 -12.87 -19.50 32.35
CA CYS A 497 -13.34 -19.18 31.00
C CYS A 497 -13.38 -20.41 30.09
N ASN A 498 -14.49 -20.57 29.38
CA ASN A 498 -14.80 -21.63 28.42
C ASN A 498 -14.37 -21.27 26.97
N ALA A 499 -13.60 -20.20 26.79
CA ALA A 499 -13.09 -19.78 25.48
C ALA A 499 -12.22 -20.85 24.83
N ARG A 500 -12.33 -20.98 23.51
CA ARG A 500 -11.46 -21.86 22.71
C ARG A 500 -10.10 -21.24 22.44
N ALA A 501 -10.09 -19.93 22.24
CA ALA A 501 -8.88 -19.12 22.12
C ALA A 501 -8.83 -18.11 23.28
N PHE A 502 -7.79 -18.17 24.09
CA PHE A 502 -7.57 -17.27 25.22
C PHE A 502 -6.19 -16.61 25.13
N LYS A 503 -6.16 -15.27 25.15
CA LYS A 503 -4.91 -14.49 25.27
C LYS A 503 -4.96 -13.61 26.52
N LEU A 504 -3.86 -13.56 27.27
CA LEU A 504 -3.68 -12.71 28.44
C LEU A 504 -2.31 -12.03 28.37
N ASP A 505 -2.24 -10.71 28.38
CA ASP A 505 -0.99 -9.94 28.49
C ASP A 505 -1.00 -9.00 29.70
N GLY A 506 0.12 -8.88 30.41
CA GLY A 506 0.44 -7.68 31.19
C GLY A 506 0.00 -7.67 32.67
N GLY A 507 0.82 -8.28 33.54
CA GLY A 507 0.91 -7.99 34.98
C GLY A 507 -0.16 -8.60 35.89
N MET A 508 -1.15 -9.32 35.35
CA MET A 508 -2.30 -9.77 36.14
C MET A 508 -1.99 -11.01 37.01
N GLN A 509 -2.33 -10.92 38.30
CA GLN A 509 -2.21 -12.00 39.31
C GLN A 509 -3.48 -12.85 39.35
N LEU A 510 -3.55 -13.88 38.50
CA LEU A 510 -4.74 -14.74 38.34
C LEU A 510 -4.45 -16.23 38.59
N ASN A 511 -5.49 -16.93 39.03
CA ASN A 511 -5.61 -18.39 39.03
C ASN A 511 -6.60 -18.77 37.92
N ILE A 512 -6.08 -19.20 36.76
CA ILE A 512 -6.86 -19.30 35.53
C ILE A 512 -7.32 -20.74 35.30
N LYS A 513 -8.60 -20.93 34.96
CA LYS A 513 -9.19 -22.21 34.55
C LYS A 513 -9.78 -22.08 33.15
N LEU A 514 -9.20 -22.81 32.20
CA LEU A 514 -9.54 -22.79 30.77
C LEU A 514 -10.02 -24.16 30.26
N PRO A 515 -11.07 -24.77 30.86
CA PRO A 515 -11.43 -26.17 30.60
C PRO A 515 -11.88 -26.47 29.16
N HIS A 516 -12.05 -25.45 28.31
CA HIS A 516 -12.49 -25.57 26.92
C HIS A 516 -11.55 -24.89 25.89
N ALA A 517 -10.36 -24.45 26.30
CA ALA A 517 -9.38 -23.81 25.41
C ALA A 517 -8.57 -24.83 24.60
N THR A 518 -8.39 -24.57 23.29
CA THR A 518 -7.42 -25.28 22.43
C THR A 518 -6.23 -24.40 22.06
N ARG A 519 -6.37 -23.06 22.15
CA ARG A 519 -5.29 -22.09 21.95
C ARG A 519 -5.19 -21.18 23.18
N VAL A 520 -4.04 -21.21 23.85
CA VAL A 520 -3.76 -20.39 25.05
C VAL A 520 -2.46 -19.63 24.83
N HIS A 521 -2.47 -18.32 25.09
CA HIS A 521 -1.28 -17.47 25.04
C HIS A 521 -1.26 -16.56 26.28
N LEU A 522 -0.33 -16.79 27.20
CA LEU A 522 -0.09 -15.91 28.35
C LEU A 522 1.25 -15.18 28.15
N SER A 523 1.27 -13.87 28.33
CA SER A 523 2.49 -13.04 28.27
C SER A 523 2.56 -12.10 29.47
N ASN A 524 3.73 -12.00 30.12
CA ASN A 524 3.99 -11.09 31.23
C ASN A 524 3.03 -11.24 32.43
N THR A 525 2.54 -12.46 32.70
CA THR A 525 1.48 -12.67 33.71
C THR A 525 2.05 -13.22 35.02
N ASP A 526 1.61 -12.68 36.15
CA ASP A 526 1.90 -13.24 37.48
C ASP A 526 0.96 -14.43 37.81
N THR A 527 0.60 -15.22 36.80
CA THR A 527 -0.31 -16.37 36.94
C THR A 527 0.34 -17.47 37.78
N THR A 528 -0.11 -17.66 39.02
CA THR A 528 0.46 -18.69 39.91
C THR A 528 -0.10 -20.09 39.64
N HIS A 529 -1.30 -20.17 39.04
CA HIS A 529 -2.00 -21.43 38.80
C HIS A 529 -2.75 -21.39 37.46
N LEU A 530 -2.51 -22.39 36.61
CA LEU A 530 -3.15 -22.56 35.32
C LEU A 530 -3.69 -24.00 35.20
N ASP A 531 -5.01 -24.14 35.03
CA ASP A 531 -5.69 -25.42 34.77
C ASP A 531 -6.35 -25.35 33.39
N LEU A 532 -5.98 -26.29 32.52
CA LEU A 532 -6.45 -26.36 31.14
C LEU A 532 -7.54 -27.42 30.93
N GLY A 533 -7.85 -28.25 31.93
CA GLY A 533 -8.93 -29.24 31.90
C GLY A 533 -8.92 -30.31 30.79
N PHE A 534 -7.92 -30.33 29.90
CA PHE A 534 -8.01 -31.00 28.59
C PHE A 534 -6.84 -31.93 28.22
N GLU A 535 -7.16 -32.89 27.34
CA GLU A 535 -6.23 -33.86 26.77
C GLU A 535 -5.54 -33.38 25.47
N ALA A 536 -6.02 -32.33 24.80
CA ALA A 536 -5.47 -31.87 23.52
C ALA A 536 -5.55 -30.35 23.35
N LEU A 537 -4.44 -29.75 22.91
CA LEU A 537 -4.29 -28.33 22.61
C LEU A 537 -3.67 -28.16 21.21
N ASP A 538 -4.08 -27.14 20.49
CA ASP A 538 -3.41 -26.73 19.24
C ASP A 538 -2.14 -25.93 19.58
N VAL A 539 -2.28 -24.95 20.49
CA VAL A 539 -1.19 -24.02 20.89
C VAL A 539 -1.26 -23.74 22.40
N LEU A 540 -0.11 -23.86 23.07
CA LEU A 540 0.11 -23.33 24.42
C LEU A 540 1.36 -22.44 24.39
N ALA A 541 1.19 -21.15 24.60
CA ALA A 541 2.25 -20.15 24.58
C ALA A 541 2.31 -19.45 25.94
N LEU A 542 3.49 -19.42 26.56
CA LEU A 542 3.73 -18.94 27.92
C LEU A 542 5.02 -18.12 27.97
N HIS A 543 4.90 -16.79 27.98
CA HIS A 543 6.02 -15.86 27.87
C HIS A 543 6.12 -15.04 29.16
N ARG A 544 7.32 -14.95 29.79
CA ARG A 544 7.54 -14.15 31.02
C ARG A 544 6.44 -14.37 32.08
N CYS A 545 6.19 -15.65 32.40
CA CYS A 545 5.16 -16.07 33.35
C CYS A 545 5.81 -16.54 34.65
N ASP A 546 6.65 -15.68 35.23
CA ASP A 546 7.73 -16.09 36.15
C ASP A 546 7.24 -16.62 37.50
N GLN A 547 5.96 -16.42 37.84
CA GLN A 547 5.30 -16.99 39.02
C GLN A 547 4.77 -18.42 38.79
N LEU A 548 4.73 -18.91 37.54
CA LEU A 548 4.18 -20.22 37.18
C LEU A 548 5.21 -21.34 37.41
N GLN A 549 5.39 -21.72 38.68
CA GLN A 549 6.44 -22.65 39.16
C GLN A 549 6.46 -24.04 38.47
N THR A 550 5.38 -24.44 37.82
CA THR A 550 5.28 -25.70 37.06
C THR A 550 4.38 -25.52 35.84
N LEU A 551 4.74 -26.12 34.70
CA LEU A 551 3.84 -26.18 33.54
C LEU A 551 2.49 -26.84 33.90
N PRO A 552 1.38 -26.37 33.32
CA PRO A 552 0.06 -26.93 33.56
C PRO A 552 -0.03 -28.40 33.11
N ALA A 553 -0.98 -29.14 33.69
CA ALA A 553 -1.32 -30.46 33.19
C ALA A 553 -2.07 -30.36 31.86
N PHE A 554 -1.56 -31.02 30.82
CA PHE A 554 -2.18 -31.18 29.51
C PHE A 554 -1.85 -32.56 28.94
N GLY A 555 -2.72 -33.14 28.12
CA GLY A 555 -2.41 -34.40 27.42
C GLY A 555 -1.35 -34.21 26.34
N ARG A 556 -1.75 -33.69 25.17
CA ARG A 556 -0.90 -33.32 24.04
C ARG A 556 -1.08 -31.86 23.65
N VAL A 557 -0.04 -31.24 23.11
CA VAL A 557 -0.08 -29.94 22.42
C VAL A 557 0.70 -30.02 21.09
N ASP A 558 0.18 -29.42 20.03
CA ASP A 558 0.88 -29.40 18.74
C ASP A 558 1.98 -28.31 18.66
N VAL A 559 1.77 -27.13 19.26
CA VAL A 559 2.83 -26.11 19.47
C VAL A 559 2.90 -25.65 20.93
N LEU A 560 4.02 -25.91 21.61
CA LEU A 560 4.34 -25.36 22.93
C LEU A 560 5.40 -24.27 22.78
N SER A 561 5.12 -23.05 23.22
CA SER A 561 6.08 -21.92 23.19
C SER A 561 6.33 -21.37 24.59
N LEU A 562 7.60 -21.18 24.96
CA LEU A 562 8.02 -20.85 26.33
C LEU A 562 9.08 -19.72 26.31
N SER A 563 8.77 -18.53 26.87
CA SER A 563 9.78 -17.48 27.18
C SER A 563 10.05 -17.29 28.68
N PHE A 564 9.76 -18.29 29.51
CA PHE A 564 10.22 -18.33 30.89
C PHE A 564 11.07 -19.59 31.09
N VAL A 565 12.30 -19.41 31.58
CA VAL A 565 13.30 -20.48 31.68
C VAL A 565 13.42 -21.01 33.12
N THR A 566 12.96 -20.23 34.10
CA THR A 566 12.92 -20.55 35.53
C THR A 566 12.07 -21.80 35.81
N GLY A 567 12.71 -22.97 35.76
CA GLY A 567 12.08 -24.28 35.96
C GLY A 567 12.16 -25.25 34.77
N LEU A 568 12.73 -24.82 33.63
CA LEU A 568 13.06 -25.73 32.53
C LEU A 568 14.21 -26.67 32.94
N ASP A 569 13.86 -27.85 33.47
CA ASP A 569 14.83 -28.87 33.87
C ASP A 569 14.78 -30.14 32.99
N ALA A 570 15.79 -30.99 33.19
CA ALA A 570 15.93 -32.25 32.47
C ALA A 570 14.81 -33.28 32.75
N ALA A 571 13.99 -33.11 33.80
CA ALA A 571 12.83 -33.95 34.06
C ALA A 571 11.57 -33.41 33.34
N LEU A 572 11.39 -32.10 33.34
CA LEU A 572 10.31 -31.41 32.64
C LEU A 572 10.40 -31.64 31.14
N LEU A 573 11.57 -31.43 30.52
CA LEU A 573 11.78 -31.69 29.10
C LEU A 573 11.51 -33.17 28.73
N ARG A 574 11.97 -34.14 29.55
CA ARG A 574 11.62 -35.56 29.35
C ARG A 574 10.13 -35.85 29.46
N SER A 575 9.38 -35.04 30.22
CA SER A 575 7.91 -35.16 30.33
C SER A 575 7.16 -34.58 29.13
N LEU A 576 7.81 -33.79 28.26
CA LEU A 576 7.21 -33.25 27.03
C LEU A 576 7.29 -34.22 25.85
N ASN A 577 8.20 -35.20 25.90
CA ASN A 577 8.40 -36.19 24.84
C ASN A 577 7.11 -37.00 24.56
N GLY A 578 6.67 -37.04 23.30
CA GLY A 578 5.39 -37.64 22.89
C GLY A 578 4.14 -36.86 23.29
N ARG A 579 4.27 -35.76 24.05
CA ARG A 579 3.19 -34.82 24.41
C ARG A 579 3.26 -33.50 23.64
N VAL A 580 4.43 -33.12 23.13
CA VAL A 580 4.65 -31.92 22.30
C VAL A 580 5.08 -32.34 20.90
N ARG A 581 4.57 -31.66 19.86
CA ARG A 581 5.04 -31.85 18.47
C ARG A 581 6.10 -30.81 18.08
N THR A 582 5.80 -29.53 18.29
CA THR A 582 6.77 -28.42 18.13
C THR A 582 6.97 -27.74 19.48
N LEU A 583 8.23 -27.60 19.90
CA LEU A 583 8.66 -26.93 21.12
C LEU A 583 9.49 -25.70 20.75
N ILE A 584 8.94 -24.51 20.97
CA ILE A 584 9.63 -23.23 20.82
C ILE A 584 10.11 -22.81 22.22
N ILE A 585 11.41 -22.54 22.37
CA ILE A 585 11.98 -21.98 23.60
C ILE A 585 12.62 -20.64 23.25
N ASN A 586 12.22 -19.58 23.95
CA ASN A 586 12.79 -18.27 23.86
C ASN A 586 13.52 -17.95 25.17
N ALA A 587 14.83 -18.12 25.15
CA ALA A 587 15.74 -17.89 26.28
C ALA A 587 16.36 -16.48 26.27
N ALA A 588 15.84 -15.53 25.48
CA ALA A 588 16.39 -14.17 25.35
C ALA A 588 16.35 -13.32 26.64
N HIS A 589 15.84 -13.87 27.74
CA HIS A 589 15.79 -13.22 29.05
C HIS A 589 16.43 -14.06 30.18
N ASP A 590 17.07 -15.19 29.85
CA ASP A 590 17.83 -16.00 30.80
C ASP A 590 19.18 -16.47 30.20
N PRO A 591 20.26 -15.67 30.32
CA PRO A 591 21.59 -16.05 29.84
C PRO A 591 22.21 -17.22 30.62
N THR A 592 21.54 -17.73 31.66
CA THR A 592 21.95 -18.93 32.40
C THR A 592 21.40 -20.23 31.81
N PHE A 593 20.54 -20.15 30.78
CA PHE A 593 19.98 -21.34 30.12
C PHE A 593 21.09 -22.21 29.49
N ASP A 594 21.19 -23.46 29.94
CA ASP A 594 22.13 -24.43 29.39
C ASP A 594 21.45 -25.24 28.29
N LEU A 595 21.75 -24.91 27.02
CA LEU A 595 21.16 -25.59 25.86
C LEU A 595 21.44 -27.11 25.81
N SER A 596 22.41 -27.63 26.58
CA SER A 596 22.59 -29.08 26.71
C SER A 596 21.44 -29.78 27.44
N LEU A 597 20.55 -29.04 28.11
CA LEU A 597 19.27 -29.56 28.60
C LEU A 597 18.42 -30.15 27.46
N LEU A 598 18.55 -29.66 26.23
CA LEU A 598 17.84 -30.18 25.05
C LEU A 598 18.25 -31.63 24.70
N GLU A 599 19.36 -32.17 25.21
CA GLU A 599 19.71 -33.61 25.12
C GLU A 599 18.62 -34.52 25.72
N ASN A 600 17.69 -33.96 26.51
CA ASN A 600 16.54 -34.64 27.11
C ASN A 600 15.29 -34.68 26.22
N VAL A 601 15.27 -33.93 25.11
CA VAL A 601 14.15 -33.87 24.17
C VAL A 601 14.31 -34.95 23.11
N SER A 602 13.21 -35.63 22.78
CA SER A 602 13.18 -36.74 21.83
C SER A 602 13.19 -36.25 20.37
N ALA A 603 13.80 -37.03 19.47
CA ALA A 603 14.04 -36.65 18.07
C ALA A 603 12.77 -36.62 17.18
N ASP A 604 11.60 -36.99 17.72
CA ASP A 604 10.29 -36.80 17.10
C ASP A 604 9.65 -35.43 17.40
N VAL A 605 10.19 -34.68 18.36
CA VAL A 605 9.80 -33.29 18.67
C VAL A 605 10.65 -32.34 17.82
N ARG A 606 10.01 -31.42 17.08
CA ARG A 606 10.68 -30.28 16.44
C ARG A 606 11.00 -29.25 17.51
N VAL A 607 12.27 -28.95 17.75
CA VAL A 607 12.67 -27.87 18.66
C VAL A 607 13.08 -26.65 17.85
N GLU A 608 12.63 -25.49 18.29
CA GLU A 608 13.03 -24.18 17.79
C GLU A 608 13.50 -23.34 18.98
N VAL A 609 14.65 -22.68 18.85
CA VAL A 609 15.27 -21.92 19.95
C VAL A 609 15.49 -20.49 19.51
N ALA A 610 14.87 -19.53 20.21
CA ALA A 610 15.33 -18.14 20.26
C ALA A 610 16.14 -17.95 21.55
N ALA A 611 17.21 -17.16 21.53
CA ALA A 611 18.09 -16.98 22.67
C ALA A 611 18.93 -15.70 22.54
N ASP A 612 19.30 -15.08 23.66
CA ASP A 612 20.27 -13.98 23.72
C ASP A 612 21.28 -14.29 24.82
N GLY A 613 22.57 -14.02 24.58
CA GLY A 613 23.67 -14.21 25.54
C GLY A 613 23.85 -15.65 26.06
N CYS A 614 23.24 -16.64 25.41
CA CYS A 614 23.12 -17.99 25.97
C CYS A 614 24.42 -18.80 25.87
N ASN A 615 24.73 -19.53 26.95
CA ASN A 615 26.00 -20.24 27.11
C ASN A 615 26.02 -21.58 26.35
N ILE A 616 26.30 -21.55 25.04
CA ILE A 616 26.40 -22.74 24.20
C ILE A 616 27.69 -23.51 24.51
N ARG A 617 27.59 -24.62 25.25
CA ARG A 617 28.75 -25.40 25.75
C ARG A 617 28.98 -26.73 25.01
N ARG A 618 28.07 -27.10 24.12
CA ARG A 618 28.06 -28.36 23.36
C ARG A 618 27.29 -28.15 22.05
N PRO A 619 27.54 -28.99 21.02
CA PRO A 619 26.69 -29.05 19.84
C PRO A 619 25.23 -29.36 20.19
N LEU A 620 24.32 -28.69 19.49
CA LEU A 620 22.88 -28.88 19.69
C LEU A 620 22.42 -30.28 19.24
N PRO A 621 21.44 -30.89 19.92
CA PRO A 621 20.87 -32.17 19.54
C PRO A 621 20.02 -32.05 18.26
N ALA A 622 20.00 -33.11 17.46
CA ALA A 622 19.33 -33.15 16.15
C ALA A 622 17.78 -33.05 16.17
N CYS A 623 17.17 -32.81 17.33
CA CYS A 623 15.76 -32.39 17.43
C CYS A 623 15.58 -30.89 17.13
N VAL A 624 16.65 -30.08 17.25
CA VAL A 624 16.61 -28.64 16.94
C VAL A 624 16.63 -28.42 15.43
N GLN A 625 15.57 -27.82 14.89
CA GLN A 625 15.40 -27.53 13.46
C GLN A 625 15.55 -26.04 13.14
N ALA A 626 15.31 -25.16 14.11
CA ALA A 626 15.52 -23.72 13.98
C ALA A 626 16.26 -23.16 15.20
N VAL A 627 17.20 -22.26 14.94
CA VAL A 627 17.97 -21.54 15.96
C VAL A 627 18.04 -20.08 15.57
N ASN A 628 17.57 -19.19 16.44
CA ASN A 628 17.84 -17.77 16.45
C ASN A 628 18.67 -17.46 17.72
N VAL A 629 19.87 -16.91 17.57
CA VAL A 629 20.72 -16.53 18.71
C VAL A 629 21.26 -15.13 18.52
N ASP A 630 20.84 -14.23 19.40
CA ASP A 630 21.45 -12.93 19.59
C ASP A 630 22.72 -13.04 20.45
N THR A 631 23.66 -12.14 20.19
CA THR A 631 24.99 -12.02 20.83
C THR A 631 25.85 -13.30 20.87
N LEU A 632 25.82 -14.14 19.82
CA LEU A 632 26.70 -15.31 19.74
C LEU A 632 28.16 -14.94 19.47
N SER A 633 29.11 -15.73 20.01
CA SER A 633 30.53 -15.66 19.65
C SER A 633 30.87 -16.61 18.50
N ALA A 634 31.75 -16.18 17.58
CA ALA A 634 32.19 -16.94 16.40
C ALA A 634 32.70 -18.38 16.69
N GLN A 635 33.18 -18.64 17.91
CA GLN A 635 33.64 -19.98 18.33
C GLN A 635 32.51 -21.00 18.53
N HIS A 636 31.27 -20.55 18.71
CA HIS A 636 30.09 -21.39 19.02
C HIS A 636 29.15 -21.62 17.83
N VAL A 637 29.38 -20.96 16.69
CA VAL A 637 28.66 -21.27 15.43
C VAL A 637 28.74 -22.76 15.05
N PRO A 638 29.87 -23.48 15.24
CA PRO A 638 29.92 -24.93 15.03
C PRO A 638 29.00 -25.76 15.93
N ASP A 639 28.60 -25.24 17.10
CA ASP A 639 27.69 -25.91 18.01
C ASP A 639 26.22 -25.75 17.56
N VAL A 640 25.88 -24.67 16.85
CA VAL A 640 24.49 -24.38 16.38
C VAL A 640 24.21 -24.77 14.92
N ALA A 641 25.25 -24.90 14.08
CA ALA A 641 25.14 -25.27 12.65
C ALA A 641 24.73 -26.75 12.41
N VAL A 642 23.98 -27.33 13.34
CA VAL A 642 23.25 -28.60 13.23
C VAL A 642 21.79 -28.35 12.82
N ALA A 643 21.26 -27.15 13.06
CA ALA A 643 19.87 -26.78 12.78
C ALA A 643 19.65 -26.34 11.32
N SER A 644 18.56 -26.81 10.70
CA SER A 644 18.21 -26.53 9.30
C SER A 644 17.92 -25.06 8.96
N ARG A 645 17.34 -24.31 9.92
CA ARG A 645 17.18 -22.85 9.90
C ARG A 645 18.11 -22.27 10.97
N LEU A 646 18.92 -21.27 10.60
CA LEU A 646 19.88 -20.63 11.49
C LEU A 646 19.81 -19.11 11.34
N GLN A 647 19.73 -18.40 12.44
CA GLN A 647 19.76 -16.94 12.56
C GLN A 647 20.70 -16.60 13.72
N VAL A 648 21.69 -15.73 13.48
CA VAL A 648 22.74 -15.43 14.46
C VAL A 648 23.15 -13.96 14.39
N ALA A 649 22.88 -13.19 15.45
CA ALA A 649 23.53 -11.90 15.64
C ALA A 649 24.78 -12.04 16.50
N PHE A 650 25.81 -11.25 16.20
CA PHE A 650 27.10 -11.27 16.88
C PHE A 650 27.28 -9.98 17.68
N GLU A 651 27.77 -10.09 18.91
CA GLU A 651 27.93 -8.95 19.85
C GLU A 651 28.79 -7.81 19.29
N THR A 652 29.77 -8.13 18.43
CA THR A 652 30.64 -7.14 17.77
C THR A 652 31.07 -7.61 16.39
N ALA A 653 31.21 -6.65 15.45
CA ALA A 653 31.72 -6.84 14.09
C ALA A 653 33.05 -7.63 14.03
N HIS A 654 33.90 -7.47 15.06
CA HIS A 654 35.20 -8.11 15.17
C HIS A 654 35.14 -9.65 15.34
N ASN A 655 33.96 -10.26 15.48
CA ASN A 655 33.77 -11.71 15.45
C ASN A 655 34.11 -12.29 14.07
N LYS A 656 35.39 -12.67 13.87
CA LYS A 656 35.87 -13.31 12.64
C LYS A 656 35.43 -14.77 12.53
N LEU A 657 34.52 -15.05 11.59
CA LEU A 657 34.13 -16.37 11.17
C LEU A 657 35.13 -16.95 10.18
N ALA A 658 35.99 -17.83 10.67
CA ALA A 658 37.01 -18.50 9.89
C ALA A 658 36.41 -19.51 8.89
N GLN A 659 37.14 -19.76 7.81
CA GLN A 659 36.75 -20.67 6.72
C GLN A 659 36.21 -22.06 7.16
N PRO A 660 36.72 -22.74 8.23
CA PRO A 660 36.14 -24.01 8.68
C PRO A 660 34.71 -23.86 9.21
N THR A 661 34.37 -22.73 9.84
CA THR A 661 33.02 -22.42 10.34
C THR A 661 32.09 -22.10 9.18
N MET A 662 32.55 -21.34 8.18
CA MET A 662 31.80 -21.05 6.95
C MET A 662 31.38 -22.33 6.20
N ALA A 663 32.21 -23.37 6.23
CA ALA A 663 31.90 -24.67 5.62
C ALA A 663 30.76 -25.42 6.33
N LEU A 664 30.44 -25.10 7.60
CA LEU A 664 29.34 -25.71 8.34
C LEU A 664 27.99 -25.09 7.94
N LEU A 665 27.95 -23.80 7.60
CA LEU A 665 26.75 -23.09 7.14
C LEU A 665 26.21 -23.60 5.79
N CYS A 666 26.96 -24.45 5.10
CA CYS A 666 26.60 -24.95 3.78
C CYS A 666 25.42 -25.94 3.84
N ASN A 667 24.62 -26.01 2.78
CA ASN A 667 23.45 -26.89 2.65
C ASN A 667 22.32 -26.65 3.69
N HIS A 668 22.33 -25.52 4.40
CA HIS A 668 21.23 -25.09 5.27
C HIS A 668 20.05 -24.55 4.44
N GLU A 669 18.81 -24.66 4.94
CA GLU A 669 17.62 -24.13 4.26
C GLU A 669 17.60 -22.59 4.33
N HIS A 670 17.95 -22.04 5.49
CA HIS A 670 17.92 -20.62 5.79
C HIS A 670 19.05 -20.26 6.75
N VAL A 671 19.85 -19.26 6.42
CA VAL A 671 20.94 -18.72 7.24
C VAL A 671 20.81 -17.19 7.28
N GLN A 672 20.67 -16.60 8.46
CA GLN A 672 20.72 -15.16 8.69
C GLN A 672 21.85 -14.81 9.68
N MET A 673 22.60 -13.75 9.40
CA MET A 673 23.77 -13.36 10.17
C MET A 673 23.88 -11.84 10.30
N TYR A 674 24.15 -11.33 11.50
CA TYR A 674 24.18 -9.89 11.79
C TYR A 674 25.49 -9.49 12.49
N GLY A 675 26.17 -8.45 12.00
CA GLY A 675 27.28 -7.80 12.70
C GLY A 675 28.55 -8.65 12.86
N CYS A 676 29.00 -9.32 11.80
CA CYS A 676 30.20 -10.18 11.85
C CYS A 676 31.15 -10.06 10.65
N ALA A 677 32.42 -10.34 10.90
CA ALA A 677 33.47 -10.41 9.90
C ALA A 677 33.59 -11.83 9.32
N MET A 678 33.54 -11.98 8.00
CA MET A 678 33.44 -13.27 7.32
C MET A 678 34.58 -13.47 6.31
N GLU A 679 35.26 -14.62 6.36
CA GLU A 679 36.30 -15.00 5.39
C GLU A 679 36.12 -16.45 4.94
N GLY A 680 35.51 -16.69 3.77
CA GLY A 680 35.34 -18.05 3.24
C GLY A 680 34.36 -18.22 2.10
N GLN A 681 33.85 -19.46 1.95
CA GLN A 681 32.86 -19.84 0.94
C GLN A 681 31.68 -20.57 1.59
N VAL A 682 30.47 -20.22 1.17
CA VAL A 682 29.19 -20.88 1.50
C VAL A 682 28.64 -21.51 0.23
N HIS A 683 28.07 -22.71 0.30
CA HIS A 683 27.45 -23.36 -0.86
C HIS A 683 26.16 -24.12 -0.53
N GLY A 684 25.24 -24.19 -1.49
CA GLY A 684 24.01 -24.97 -1.43
C GLY A 684 22.97 -24.48 -0.41
N VAL A 685 23.08 -23.24 0.06
CA VAL A 685 22.16 -22.66 1.04
C VAL A 685 20.91 -22.12 0.35
N GLY A 686 19.72 -22.46 0.84
CA GLY A 686 18.46 -21.98 0.26
C GLY A 686 18.34 -20.46 0.30
N GLN A 687 18.35 -19.88 1.51
CA GLN A 687 18.32 -18.44 1.74
C GLN A 687 19.50 -18.01 2.64
N LEU A 688 20.25 -16.99 2.21
CA LEU A 688 21.35 -16.39 2.98
C LEU A 688 21.10 -14.89 3.19
N GLY A 689 20.90 -14.45 4.43
CA GLY A 689 20.81 -13.05 4.82
C GLY A 689 22.05 -12.61 5.61
N LEU A 690 22.70 -11.53 5.18
CA LEU A 690 23.84 -10.91 5.88
C LEU A 690 23.47 -9.47 6.20
N CYS A 691 23.68 -9.01 7.44
CA CYS A 691 23.28 -7.67 7.90
C CYS A 691 24.44 -7.01 8.66
N GLY A 692 24.89 -5.82 8.26
CA GLY A 692 26.00 -5.11 8.93
C GLY A 692 27.32 -5.91 8.99
N CYS A 693 27.54 -6.83 8.05
CA CYS A 693 28.70 -7.73 8.02
C CYS A 693 29.90 -7.11 7.29
N GLU A 694 31.11 -7.63 7.52
CA GLU A 694 32.33 -7.22 6.82
C GLU A 694 33.13 -8.42 6.28
N GLY A 695 34.11 -8.17 5.38
CA GLY A 695 35.09 -9.17 4.95
C GLY A 695 34.93 -9.64 3.50
N ALA A 696 35.13 -10.93 3.23
CA ALA A 696 35.13 -11.51 1.90
C ALA A 696 34.45 -12.88 1.85
N VAL A 697 33.34 -12.98 1.11
CA VAL A 697 32.46 -14.15 1.06
C VAL A 697 32.19 -14.57 -0.37
N SER A 698 32.41 -15.85 -0.67
CA SER A 698 31.96 -16.49 -1.90
C SER A 698 30.68 -17.30 -1.62
N VAL A 699 29.62 -17.08 -2.38
CA VAL A 699 28.33 -17.79 -2.23
C VAL A 699 28.04 -18.55 -3.51
N GLN A 700 27.83 -19.88 -3.42
CA GLN A 700 27.52 -20.71 -4.58
C GLN A 700 26.20 -21.49 -4.45
N GLY A 701 25.36 -21.45 -5.49
CA GLY A 701 24.18 -22.32 -5.60
C GLY A 701 23.11 -22.01 -4.56
N ALA A 702 22.71 -20.74 -4.46
CA ALA A 702 21.71 -20.26 -3.51
C ALA A 702 20.44 -19.77 -4.21
N ASP A 703 19.26 -20.05 -3.64
CA ASP A 703 17.97 -19.58 -4.17
C ASP A 703 17.77 -18.08 -3.90
N PHE A 704 18.19 -17.60 -2.71
CA PHE A 704 18.17 -16.18 -2.36
C PHE A 704 19.38 -15.75 -1.52
N VAL A 705 19.94 -14.58 -1.84
CA VAL A 705 20.93 -13.87 -1.03
C VAL A 705 20.42 -12.45 -0.75
N LYS A 706 20.28 -12.08 0.52
CA LYS A 706 20.11 -10.70 0.98
C LYS A 706 21.40 -10.23 1.64
N VAL A 707 21.87 -9.05 1.28
CA VAL A 707 22.86 -8.31 2.07
C VAL A 707 22.27 -6.94 2.39
N ASP A 708 22.36 -6.54 3.64
CA ASP A 708 21.87 -5.27 4.18
C ASP A 708 23.03 -4.60 4.93
N GLU A 709 23.39 -3.38 4.55
CA GLU A 709 24.49 -2.60 5.14
C GLU A 709 25.88 -3.31 5.09
N GLY A 710 26.88 -2.66 5.69
CA GLY A 710 28.20 -3.24 5.93
C GLY A 710 29.20 -3.16 4.77
N ALA A 711 30.34 -3.84 4.93
CA ALA A 711 31.55 -3.71 4.12
C ALA A 711 32.01 -5.06 3.52
N LEU A 712 31.07 -5.79 2.91
CA LEU A 712 31.30 -7.12 2.35
C LEU A 712 31.85 -7.09 0.91
N THR A 713 32.85 -7.92 0.67
CA THR A 713 33.35 -8.28 -0.67
C THR A 713 32.70 -9.60 -1.10
N LEU A 714 31.81 -9.56 -2.11
CA LEU A 714 30.89 -10.66 -2.44
C LEU A 714 31.17 -11.26 -3.83
N THR A 715 31.49 -12.56 -3.86
CA THR A 715 31.50 -13.35 -5.11
C THR A 715 30.26 -14.23 -5.15
N LEU A 716 29.49 -14.19 -6.25
CA LEU A 716 28.22 -14.92 -6.37
C LEU A 716 28.23 -15.88 -7.57
N ALA A 717 28.02 -17.17 -7.34
CA ALA A 717 27.96 -18.20 -8.38
C ALA A 717 26.65 -18.98 -8.30
N ASP A 718 26.00 -19.24 -9.43
CA ASP A 718 24.76 -20.05 -9.51
C ASP A 718 23.63 -19.55 -8.57
N VAL A 719 23.55 -18.23 -8.33
CA VAL A 719 22.59 -17.62 -7.40
C VAL A 719 21.31 -17.20 -8.14
N ARG A 720 20.15 -17.72 -7.74
CA ARG A 720 18.89 -17.40 -8.42
C ARG A 720 18.43 -15.95 -8.18
N ARG A 721 18.58 -15.42 -6.97
CA ARG A 721 18.29 -14.02 -6.66
C ARG A 721 19.28 -13.45 -5.63
N ALA A 722 19.83 -12.27 -5.90
CA ALA A 722 20.52 -11.44 -4.93
C ALA A 722 19.76 -10.11 -4.72
N ARG A 723 19.79 -9.56 -3.50
CA ARG A 723 19.44 -8.18 -3.17
C ARG A 723 20.51 -7.61 -2.23
N LEU A 724 21.17 -6.54 -2.63
CA LEU A 724 22.10 -5.76 -1.82
C LEU A 724 21.40 -4.44 -1.47
N ILE A 725 21.44 -4.04 -0.21
CA ILE A 725 20.73 -2.87 0.34
C ILE A 725 21.69 -2.04 1.18
N ALA A 726 21.64 -0.71 1.08
CA ALA A 726 22.35 0.24 1.96
C ALA A 726 23.88 0.02 2.09
N ILE A 727 24.52 -0.57 1.08
CA ILE A 727 25.96 -0.84 1.09
C ILE A 727 26.72 0.40 0.59
N GLU A 728 27.53 1.02 1.47
CA GLU A 728 28.37 2.20 1.18
C GLU A 728 29.40 1.99 0.06
N HIS A 729 29.93 0.77 -0.07
CA HIS A 729 30.92 0.42 -1.11
C HIS A 729 30.65 -0.99 -1.62
N VAL A 730 29.80 -1.13 -2.65
CA VAL A 730 29.48 -2.43 -3.24
C VAL A 730 30.70 -3.04 -3.93
N ARG A 731 31.33 -4.01 -3.26
CA ARG A 731 32.50 -4.74 -3.77
C ARG A 731 32.09 -6.13 -4.21
N VAL A 732 31.82 -6.28 -5.50
CA VAL A 732 31.51 -7.58 -6.12
C VAL A 732 32.64 -7.94 -7.08
N PRO A 733 33.63 -8.78 -6.71
CA PRO A 733 34.77 -9.06 -7.60
C PRO A 733 34.41 -9.91 -8.81
N SER A 734 33.36 -10.73 -8.70
CA SER A 734 32.85 -11.54 -9.81
C SER A 734 31.45 -12.11 -9.52
N THR A 735 30.69 -12.28 -10.58
CA THR A 735 29.43 -13.04 -10.58
C THR A 735 29.43 -14.07 -11.69
N SER A 736 28.68 -15.17 -11.52
CA SER A 736 28.48 -16.20 -12.55
C SER A 736 27.10 -16.81 -12.39
N ASN A 737 26.34 -16.94 -13.48
CA ASN A 737 25.02 -17.59 -13.50
C ASN A 737 24.03 -17.03 -12.44
N VAL A 738 24.02 -15.70 -12.25
CA VAL A 738 23.15 -15.02 -11.29
C VAL A 738 21.85 -14.57 -11.99
N THR A 739 20.71 -15.18 -11.67
CA THR A 739 19.47 -14.96 -12.46
C THR A 739 18.84 -13.57 -12.25
N THR A 740 18.95 -12.98 -11.05
CA THR A 740 18.59 -11.58 -10.82
C THR A 740 19.41 -11.00 -9.67
N CYS A 741 19.96 -9.80 -9.83
CA CYS A 741 20.54 -8.99 -8.76
C CYS A 741 19.74 -7.70 -8.62
N VAL A 742 19.55 -7.22 -7.38
CA VAL A 742 18.92 -5.95 -7.06
C VAL A 742 19.86 -5.16 -6.16
N LEU A 743 20.14 -3.90 -6.51
CA LEU A 743 20.92 -2.95 -5.72
C LEU A 743 19.96 -1.84 -5.26
N ASP A 744 20.02 -1.45 -4.00
CA ASP A 744 18.97 -0.67 -3.32
C ASP A 744 19.59 0.30 -2.31
N GLY A 745 19.66 1.60 -2.61
CA GLY A 745 20.38 2.56 -1.75
C GLY A 745 21.89 2.32 -1.64
N CYS A 746 22.49 1.64 -2.62
CA CYS A 746 23.92 1.30 -2.63
C CYS A 746 24.79 2.36 -3.32
N GLN A 747 26.04 2.52 -2.90
CA GLN A 747 27.07 3.22 -3.69
C GLN A 747 27.96 2.20 -4.45
N ILE A 748 28.22 2.48 -5.73
CA ILE A 748 28.81 1.53 -6.69
C ILE A 748 30.00 2.18 -7.40
N GLU A 749 31.20 1.62 -7.20
CA GLU A 749 32.47 2.12 -7.78
C GLU A 749 32.85 1.41 -9.09
N ASP A 750 32.45 0.14 -9.26
CA ASP A 750 32.74 -0.66 -10.44
C ASP A 750 31.61 -1.67 -10.73
N TRP A 751 31.13 -1.67 -11.97
CA TRP A 751 30.12 -2.60 -12.45
C TRP A 751 30.70 -3.93 -12.99
N SER A 752 32.00 -4.04 -13.23
CA SER A 752 32.62 -5.18 -13.92
C SER A 752 32.31 -6.53 -13.24
N GLY A 753 32.13 -6.51 -11.92
CA GLY A 753 31.70 -7.63 -11.10
C GLY A 753 30.40 -8.30 -11.53
N PHE A 754 29.46 -7.58 -12.14
CA PHE A 754 28.12 -8.07 -12.45
C PHE A 754 28.03 -8.87 -13.77
N ALA A 755 29.16 -9.27 -14.37
CA ALA A 755 29.22 -9.93 -15.68
C ALA A 755 28.51 -11.28 -15.79
N GLY A 756 28.18 -11.93 -14.66
CA GLY A 756 27.38 -13.14 -14.60
C GLY A 756 25.91 -12.91 -14.24
N VAL A 757 25.47 -11.66 -14.06
CA VAL A 757 24.08 -11.32 -13.74
C VAL A 757 23.25 -11.25 -15.02
N ARG A 758 22.14 -11.98 -15.06
CA ARG A 758 21.18 -11.95 -16.18
C ARG A 758 20.22 -10.75 -16.14
N ARG A 759 19.79 -10.35 -14.95
CA ARG A 759 18.96 -9.15 -14.73
C ARG A 759 19.49 -8.36 -13.55
N LEU A 760 19.96 -7.14 -13.80
CA LEU A 760 20.41 -6.20 -12.78
C LEU A 760 19.37 -5.10 -12.62
N ILE A 761 18.89 -4.90 -11.40
CA ILE A 761 17.99 -3.81 -11.02
C ILE A 761 18.74 -2.89 -10.07
N VAL A 762 18.63 -1.58 -10.27
CA VAL A 762 19.29 -0.53 -9.50
C VAL A 762 18.20 0.43 -9.02
N ASN A 763 18.15 0.72 -7.72
CA ASN A 763 17.12 1.55 -7.10
C ASN A 763 17.76 2.53 -6.11
N ALA A 764 17.60 3.84 -6.35
CA ALA A 764 18.15 4.91 -5.50
C ALA A 764 19.66 4.77 -5.16
N CYS A 765 20.47 4.24 -6.10
CA CYS A 765 21.91 4.01 -5.91
C CYS A 765 22.75 5.22 -6.36
N VAL A 766 24.01 5.29 -5.91
CA VAL A 766 24.95 6.37 -6.25
C VAL A 766 26.17 5.85 -7.02
N PHE A 767 26.43 6.38 -8.22
CA PHE A 767 27.53 5.98 -9.12
C PHE A 767 27.81 7.05 -10.20
N ASP A 768 29.08 7.25 -10.58
CA ASP A 768 29.45 8.33 -11.52
C ASP A 768 29.25 8.01 -13.01
N ASN A 769 29.34 6.75 -13.42
CA ASN A 769 29.16 6.32 -14.82
C ASN A 769 28.80 4.83 -14.91
N VAL A 770 28.54 4.35 -16.13
CA VAL A 770 28.27 2.91 -16.42
C VAL A 770 29.29 2.29 -17.40
N ASP A 771 30.50 2.84 -17.51
CA ASP A 771 31.52 2.40 -18.49
C ASP A 771 31.91 0.93 -18.32
N THR A 772 32.06 0.47 -17.08
CA THR A 772 32.44 -0.92 -16.79
C THR A 772 31.25 -1.89 -16.79
N LEU A 773 30.03 -1.43 -17.13
CA LEU A 773 28.83 -2.27 -17.15
C LEU A 773 29.03 -3.45 -18.13
N PRO A 774 28.90 -4.72 -17.68
CA PRO A 774 29.40 -5.87 -18.43
C PRO A 774 28.34 -6.44 -19.39
N LEU A 775 28.10 -5.71 -20.48
CA LEU A 775 27.06 -5.99 -21.49
C LEU A 775 27.30 -7.23 -22.37
N THR A 776 28.34 -8.02 -22.10
CA THR A 776 28.79 -9.13 -22.97
C THR A 776 28.03 -10.44 -22.77
N ALA A 777 27.14 -10.53 -21.77
CA ALA A 777 26.43 -11.75 -21.37
C ALA A 777 24.95 -11.76 -21.82
N ALA A 778 24.71 -11.76 -23.14
CA ALA A 778 23.36 -11.82 -23.68
C ALA A 778 22.62 -13.14 -23.31
N PRO A 779 21.31 -13.10 -22.97
CA PRO A 779 20.47 -11.92 -22.81
C PRO A 779 20.63 -11.27 -21.43
N PHE A 780 21.02 -10.00 -21.41
CA PHE A 780 21.15 -9.19 -20.19
C PHE A 780 19.98 -8.19 -20.08
N THR A 781 19.63 -7.78 -18.87
CA THR A 781 18.60 -6.75 -18.64
C THR A 781 19.04 -5.84 -17.51
N PHE A 782 19.12 -4.55 -17.81
CA PHE A 782 19.49 -3.52 -16.86
C PHE A 782 18.28 -2.60 -16.62
N GLN A 783 17.94 -2.33 -15.37
CA GLN A 783 16.76 -1.54 -14.99
C GLN A 783 17.11 -0.57 -13.87
N MET A 784 16.92 0.72 -14.12
CA MET A 784 17.12 1.79 -13.15
C MET A 784 15.78 2.31 -12.64
N ARG A 785 15.71 2.62 -11.35
CA ARG A 785 14.50 3.06 -10.63
C ARG A 785 14.82 4.07 -9.54
N GLY A 786 13.83 4.90 -9.21
CA GLY A 786 13.95 5.94 -8.18
C GLY A 786 15.07 6.94 -8.46
N GLU A 787 15.41 7.74 -7.45
CA GLU A 787 16.45 8.78 -7.57
C GLU A 787 17.86 8.19 -7.48
N CYS A 788 18.32 7.49 -8.52
CA CYS A 788 19.74 7.14 -8.66
C CYS A 788 20.56 8.41 -8.94
N LYS A 789 21.78 8.56 -8.40
CA LYS A 789 22.55 9.82 -8.45
C LYS A 789 24.03 9.65 -8.81
N THR A 790 24.67 10.67 -9.35
CA THR A 790 26.14 10.71 -9.51
C THR A 790 26.83 10.97 -8.16
N ILE A 791 27.98 10.34 -7.90
CA ILE A 791 28.71 10.53 -6.62
C ILE A 791 29.34 11.93 -6.59
N THR A 792 29.90 12.36 -7.73
CA THR A 792 30.67 13.59 -7.86
C THR A 792 29.84 14.85 -8.07
N THR A 793 28.68 14.76 -8.74
CA THR A 793 27.83 15.93 -9.08
C THR A 793 26.43 15.88 -8.47
N ASN A 794 26.03 14.78 -7.82
CA ASN A 794 24.69 14.57 -7.25
C ASN A 794 23.51 14.77 -8.23
N LYS A 795 23.78 14.74 -9.55
CA LYS A 795 22.75 14.76 -10.61
C LYS A 795 21.95 13.47 -10.58
N VAL A 796 20.65 13.57 -10.85
CA VAL A 796 19.73 12.43 -10.84
C VAL A 796 19.76 11.74 -12.21
N TRP A 797 19.88 10.41 -12.23
CA TRP A 797 19.76 9.60 -13.43
C TRP A 797 18.27 9.29 -13.73
N PRO A 798 17.84 9.27 -15.00
CA PRO A 798 16.46 8.96 -15.36
C PRO A 798 16.03 7.51 -15.06
N GLU A 799 14.73 7.26 -14.81
CA GLU A 799 14.20 5.88 -14.74
C GLU A 799 14.13 5.26 -16.15
N PHE A 800 14.93 4.23 -16.42
CA PHE A 800 14.90 3.49 -17.70
C PHE A 800 15.07 1.98 -17.55
N THR A 801 14.92 1.24 -18.65
CA THR A 801 15.12 -0.22 -18.68
C THR A 801 15.60 -0.66 -20.06
N VAL A 802 16.80 -1.25 -20.12
CA VAL A 802 17.43 -1.76 -21.34
C VAL A 802 17.44 -3.29 -21.32
N ILE A 803 17.14 -3.89 -22.48
CA ILE A 803 17.15 -5.35 -22.68
C ILE A 803 18.12 -5.66 -23.81
N PHE A 804 19.29 -6.20 -23.44
CA PHE A 804 20.38 -6.52 -24.34
C PHE A 804 20.20 -7.92 -24.94
N GLN A 805 20.33 -8.02 -26.25
CA GLN A 805 20.19 -9.22 -27.05
C GLN A 805 21.53 -9.63 -27.68
N GLU A 806 21.58 -10.82 -28.26
CA GLU A 806 22.78 -11.37 -28.89
C GLU A 806 23.02 -10.67 -30.25
N GLY A 807 23.84 -9.62 -30.24
CA GLY A 807 24.22 -8.86 -31.45
C GLY A 807 24.20 -7.34 -31.30
N ASP A 808 23.71 -6.80 -30.18
CA ASP A 808 23.74 -5.36 -29.90
C ASP A 808 25.19 -4.89 -29.64
N ASP A 809 25.53 -3.65 -30.07
CA ASP A 809 26.85 -3.07 -29.79
C ASP A 809 26.88 -2.48 -28.37
N ALA A 810 27.73 -3.05 -27.53
CA ALA A 810 27.87 -2.65 -26.13
C ALA A 810 28.36 -1.21 -25.94
N ASP A 811 29.18 -0.69 -26.87
CA ASP A 811 29.79 0.63 -26.72
C ASP A 811 28.83 1.74 -27.19
N ASP A 812 27.97 1.47 -28.18
CA ASP A 812 26.88 2.37 -28.57
C ASP A 812 25.87 2.57 -27.42
N VAL A 813 25.50 1.50 -26.71
CA VAL A 813 24.52 1.61 -25.61
C VAL A 813 25.13 2.17 -24.33
N ARG A 814 26.41 1.89 -24.01
CA ARG A 814 27.12 2.61 -22.94
C ARG A 814 27.12 4.11 -23.18
N ARG A 815 27.36 4.53 -24.42
CA ARG A 815 27.30 5.93 -24.83
C ARG A 815 25.90 6.51 -24.59
N GLU A 816 24.85 5.86 -25.12
CA GLU A 816 23.45 6.30 -24.92
C GLU A 816 23.08 6.44 -23.43
N LEU A 817 23.51 5.50 -22.58
CA LEU A 817 23.27 5.58 -21.13
C LEU A 817 24.02 6.74 -20.47
N ASN A 818 25.32 6.92 -20.76
CA ASN A 818 26.09 8.03 -20.19
C ASN A 818 25.63 9.40 -20.72
N GLU A 819 25.22 9.51 -21.99
CA GLU A 819 24.65 10.73 -22.58
C GLU A 819 23.37 11.15 -21.83
N SER A 820 22.51 10.18 -21.46
CA SER A 820 21.26 10.45 -20.70
C SER A 820 21.42 11.04 -19.29
N ALA A 821 22.64 11.23 -18.79
CA ALA A 821 22.94 11.83 -17.48
C ALA A 821 23.47 13.28 -17.56
N VAL A 822 23.59 13.87 -18.76
CA VAL A 822 24.33 15.12 -18.98
C VAL A 822 23.41 16.35 -19.18
N ASP A 823 22.25 16.17 -19.82
CA ASP A 823 21.59 17.22 -20.61
C ASP A 823 20.86 18.35 -19.85
N ASP A 824 20.61 18.24 -18.54
CA ASP A 824 19.74 19.17 -17.78
C ASP A 824 20.37 20.52 -17.34
N GLU A 825 21.56 20.91 -17.85
CA GLU A 825 22.27 22.13 -17.38
C GLU A 825 22.65 23.19 -18.44
N GLU A 826 22.31 23.02 -19.73
CA GLU A 826 22.37 24.13 -20.72
C GLU A 826 21.04 24.92 -20.79
N GLY A 827 20.38 25.09 -19.63
CA GLY A 827 19.30 26.06 -19.47
C GLY A 827 19.86 27.47 -19.40
N ASP A 828 19.71 28.24 -20.50
CA ASP A 828 20.22 29.62 -20.67
C ASP A 828 20.03 30.50 -19.41
N VAL A 829 21.11 30.69 -18.64
CA VAL A 829 21.19 31.78 -17.66
C VAL A 829 21.43 33.06 -18.46
N HIS A 830 20.34 33.64 -18.94
CA HIS A 830 20.40 34.88 -19.70
C HIS A 830 20.89 36.01 -18.78
N ASP A 831 22.06 36.60 -19.10
CA ASP A 831 22.72 37.63 -18.28
C ASP A 831 21.82 38.86 -18.04
N GLY A 832 21.08 38.85 -16.93
CA GLY A 832 20.34 40.00 -16.42
C GLY A 832 21.26 40.92 -15.63
N GLU A 833 21.59 42.07 -16.18
CA GLU A 833 22.33 43.13 -15.48
C GLU A 833 21.45 43.77 -14.38
N GLU A 834 21.50 43.25 -13.15
CA GLU A 834 21.00 43.95 -11.95
C GLU A 834 22.15 44.52 -11.10
N GLU A 835 21.93 45.73 -10.55
CA GLU A 835 22.99 46.60 -10.02
C GLU A 835 23.40 46.30 -8.56
N GLU A 836 24.66 46.59 -8.20
CA GLU A 836 25.20 46.41 -6.85
C GLU A 836 24.64 47.43 -5.83
N GLU A 837 23.68 47.06 -4.95
CA GLU A 837 23.50 47.73 -3.64
C GLU A 837 23.25 46.78 -2.45
N GLY A 838 24.30 46.55 -1.66
CA GLY A 838 24.26 46.88 -0.22
C GLY A 838 23.77 45.85 0.82
N ASN A 839 24.74 45.14 1.43
CA ASN A 839 24.81 44.77 2.86
C ASN A 839 23.69 43.92 3.53
N GLY A 840 24.06 42.75 4.07
CA GLY A 840 23.29 42.06 5.12
C GLY A 840 23.99 40.82 5.69
N GLU A 841 24.44 40.86 6.94
CA GLU A 841 25.03 39.68 7.60
C GLU A 841 23.94 38.71 8.08
N GLY A 842 23.98 37.45 7.60
CA GLY A 842 22.94 36.44 7.86
C GLY A 842 23.50 35.06 8.26
N ARG A 843 24.33 35.00 9.30
CA ARG A 843 24.94 33.74 9.77
C ARG A 843 23.93 32.89 10.52
N LEU A 844 23.40 31.85 9.87
CA LEU A 844 22.63 30.80 10.53
C LEU A 844 23.44 30.13 11.65
N VAL A 845 22.76 29.92 12.78
CA VAL A 845 23.25 29.17 13.95
C VAL A 845 22.19 28.11 14.24
N TYR A 846 22.61 26.84 14.24
CA TYR A 846 21.79 25.78 14.82
C TYR A 846 21.74 26.00 16.34
N VAL A 847 20.54 25.95 16.90
CA VAL A 847 20.33 25.91 18.36
C VAL A 847 19.93 24.49 18.70
N ASP A 848 20.81 23.80 19.41
CA ASP A 848 20.48 22.55 20.08
C ASP A 848 19.78 22.91 21.40
N ASP A 849 18.45 22.77 21.45
CA ASP A 849 17.66 22.93 22.68
C ASP A 849 17.46 21.57 23.39
N ASP A 850 18.58 20.99 23.84
CA ASP A 850 18.58 20.08 25.00
C ASP A 850 18.71 20.95 26.26
N ASP A 851 17.65 21.11 27.06
CA ASP A 851 17.84 21.38 28.49
C ASP A 851 16.69 20.90 29.39
N GLU A 852 17.06 20.58 30.62
CA GLU A 852 16.26 19.89 31.62
C GLU A 852 15.11 20.76 32.18
N ARG A 853 14.06 20.10 32.71
CA ARG A 853 13.28 20.73 33.79
C ARG A 853 12.89 19.74 34.89
N VAL A 854 13.29 20.10 36.11
CA VAL A 854 13.09 19.37 37.36
C VAL A 854 12.49 20.36 38.38
N GLU A 855 11.62 19.85 39.26
CA GLU A 855 10.87 20.61 40.30
C GLU A 855 9.78 21.56 39.74
N GLU A 856 8.63 21.77 40.39
CA GLU A 856 8.16 21.30 41.72
C GLU A 856 7.23 20.08 41.68
#